data_AF-A0AAW1H867-F1
#
_entry.id   AF-A0AAW1H867-F1
#
_cell.length_a   1.000
_cell.length_b   1.000
_cell.length_c   1.000
_cell.angle_alpha   90.00
_cell.angle_beta   90.00
_cell.angle_gamma   90.00
#
_symmetry.space_group_name_H-M   'P 1'
#
loop_
_entity.id
_entity.type
_entity.pdbx_description
1 polymer ?
#
loop_
_entity_poly.entity_id
_entity_poly.type
_entity_poly.pdbx_seq_one_letter_code
_entity_poly.pdbx_strand_id
1 'polypeptide(L)'
;MSTSAADSAAESVGKLSMDDTNLPEGETQLSKNALKKMAKNKQKEEERRKKEEEKAAKQAAMWSTQGQKAQAADDEDMDPTQYFENRVKSLAALKEVGINPYPHKFFETMSIPEYIQKYGGLENGVHLENEQVSLVGRIMSKRSSSSKLFFYDLHWSGVKVQVMADARTSELDEAEFSKFHAGVKRGDIVGLTGFPGKSKKGELSIFPKSAVVLSHCLHMMPRQKKAGSAADNEKKGEVWIPGKTRNPEMYVLKDQETRYRQRYLDLMVNGEVREIFKTRSKVISYIRRFLDNMDFIEVETPMMNMIPGGAAARPFVTYHNDLNMKLYMRIAPELYLKELVVGGLGRVYEIGKQFRNESIDLTHNPEFTTCEFYMAFADYNDLMELTEQMLSGMVKELTGGYTVKYHANGLDKDPITIDFTPPFRRIDMIEELEKMANLNIPKDLASEETNKYLIDACVKYDVKCPPPQTTTRLLDKLVGHFLEETCVNPSFIINHPEIMSPLAKWHRSKPGLTERFELFVNKHEVCNAYTELNDPVVQRQRFADQLKDRQSGDDEAMALDETFCTALEYGLPPTGGWGIGIDRLTMLLTDSQNIKEVLLFPAMKPQDEPPTKGTVSGLGNLLHTYFLPPPSRYLAVDKFSKFLVKVYKVYNERTPVDH
;
A
#
# COMPACT_ATOMS: atom_id res chain seq x y z
N MET A 1 7.79 60.35 40.37
CA MET A 1 9.01 60.69 39.62
C MET A 1 8.91 59.98 38.29
N SER A 2 8.07 60.52 37.39
CA SER A 2 8.39 61.50 36.33
C SER A 2 9.04 60.81 35.12
N THR A 3 8.21 60.41 34.13
CA THR A 3 7.98 61.08 32.81
C THR A 3 9.05 60.68 31.78
N SER A 4 8.75 60.22 30.56
CA SER A 4 7.80 60.72 29.53
C SER A 4 7.35 59.55 28.61
N ALA A 5 6.06 59.29 28.34
CA ALA A 5 5.11 60.00 27.44
C ALA A 5 5.50 59.92 25.95
N ALA A 6 4.66 59.70 24.93
CA ALA A 6 3.23 59.36 24.73
C ALA A 6 3.15 59.01 23.21
N ASP A 7 2.45 57.98 22.75
CA ASP A 7 1.01 57.83 22.49
C ASP A 7 0.42 58.60 21.27
N SER A 8 -0.18 57.81 20.38
CA SER A 8 -1.26 58.09 19.41
C SER A 8 -1.06 59.06 18.22
N ALA A 9 -1.56 58.64 17.05
CA ALA A 9 -2.34 59.52 16.16
C ALA A 9 -3.11 58.70 15.11
N ALA A 10 -4.43 58.60 15.31
CA ALA A 10 -5.42 58.41 14.26
C ALA A 10 -6.44 59.56 14.36
N GLU A 11 -6.89 60.03 13.19
CA GLU A 11 -8.09 60.84 12.92
C GLU A 11 -8.17 62.29 13.44
N SER A 12 -8.39 63.23 12.50
CA SER A 12 -9.41 64.28 12.67
C SER A 12 -9.84 64.90 11.33
N VAL A 13 -11.10 65.32 11.32
CA VAL A 13 -11.96 65.75 10.22
C VAL A 13 -11.97 67.28 10.06
N GLY A 14 -11.92 67.76 8.80
CA GLY A 14 -12.87 68.77 8.27
C GLY A 14 -12.71 70.28 8.53
N LYS A 15 -12.88 71.02 7.41
CA LYS A 15 -13.42 72.38 7.20
C LYS A 15 -12.50 73.62 7.35
N LEU A 16 -12.47 74.42 6.26
CA LEU A 16 -12.71 75.89 6.12
C LEU A 16 -11.90 76.42 4.91
N SER A 17 -12.54 76.73 3.77
CA SER A 17 -12.98 78.08 3.30
C SER A 17 -11.80 79.04 3.02
N MET A 18 -11.42 79.33 1.78
CA MET A 18 -11.98 80.26 0.75
C MET A 18 -11.13 81.53 0.65
N ASP A 19 -10.88 81.93 -0.61
CA ASP A 19 -10.48 83.27 -1.12
C ASP A 19 -8.99 83.70 -0.93
N ASP A 20 -8.27 84.32 -1.88
CA ASP A 20 -8.57 84.77 -3.25
C ASP A 20 -7.26 85.18 -3.99
N THR A 21 -7.39 85.41 -5.30
CA THR A 21 -6.57 86.22 -6.23
C THR A 21 -5.58 85.59 -7.24
N ASN A 22 -5.87 85.95 -8.51
CA ASN A 22 -5.05 86.05 -9.73
C ASN A 22 -5.21 84.99 -10.83
N LEU A 23 -6.21 85.27 -11.68
CA LEU A 23 -6.35 84.86 -13.09
C LEU A 23 -5.30 85.54 -14.00
N PRO A 24 -5.07 84.97 -15.21
CA PRO A 24 -5.09 85.74 -16.43
C PRO A 24 -6.22 85.32 -17.38
N GLU A 25 -6.66 86.30 -18.17
CA GLU A 25 -7.84 86.35 -19.03
C GLU A 25 -7.85 85.38 -20.22
N GLY A 26 -9.06 84.99 -20.65
CA GLY A 26 -9.30 84.35 -21.95
C GLY A 26 -10.61 83.57 -22.06
N GLU A 27 -11.77 84.21 -21.93
CA GLU A 27 -13.07 83.57 -22.16
C GLU A 27 -13.41 83.47 -23.66
N THR A 28 -13.60 82.23 -24.16
CA THR A 28 -14.40 81.96 -25.36
C THR A 28 -15.72 81.32 -24.91
N GLN A 29 -16.81 82.08 -24.93
CA GLN A 29 -18.15 81.57 -24.62
C GLN A 29 -18.62 80.59 -25.71
N LEU A 30 -18.84 79.33 -25.33
CA LEU A 30 -19.45 78.30 -26.18
C LEU A 30 -20.92 78.67 -26.48
N SER A 31 -21.22 78.81 -27.77
CA SER A 31 -22.56 79.11 -28.30
C SER A 31 -23.65 78.14 -27.77
N LYS A 32 -24.86 78.66 -27.51
CA LYS A 32 -26.06 77.90 -27.07
C LYS A 32 -26.37 76.67 -27.95
N ASN A 33 -25.95 76.67 -29.22
CA ASN A 33 -26.10 75.52 -30.12
C ASN A 33 -25.09 74.38 -29.85
N ALA A 34 -23.89 74.69 -29.35
CA ALA A 34 -22.86 73.71 -28.99
C ALA A 34 -23.26 72.93 -27.71
N LEU A 35 -23.79 73.63 -26.70
CA LEU A 35 -24.32 73.02 -25.48
C LEU A 35 -25.52 72.09 -25.76
N LYS A 36 -26.41 72.48 -26.69
CA LYS A 36 -27.58 71.67 -27.09
C LYS A 36 -27.16 70.41 -27.86
N LYS A 37 -26.09 70.49 -28.66
CA LYS A 37 -25.52 69.34 -29.40
C LYS A 37 -24.81 68.35 -28.48
N MET A 38 -24.09 68.84 -27.46
CA MET A 38 -23.47 67.99 -26.44
C MET A 38 -24.50 67.27 -25.55
N ALA A 39 -25.56 67.95 -25.12
CA ALA A 39 -26.63 67.30 -24.34
C ALA A 39 -27.35 66.20 -25.13
N LYS A 40 -27.61 66.43 -26.43
CA LYS A 40 -28.25 65.44 -27.32
C LYS A 40 -27.34 64.24 -27.62
N ASN A 41 -26.03 64.45 -27.67
CA ASN A 41 -25.06 63.36 -27.82
C ASN A 41 -24.95 62.53 -26.54
N LYS A 42 -24.91 63.17 -25.35
CA LYS A 42 -24.94 62.44 -24.06
C LYS A 42 -26.19 61.58 -23.91
N GLN A 43 -27.38 62.10 -24.25
CA GLN A 43 -28.62 61.31 -24.22
C GLN A 43 -28.60 60.12 -25.18
N LYS A 44 -28.07 60.29 -26.39
CA LYS A 44 -27.94 59.18 -27.35
C LYS A 44 -26.95 58.12 -26.89
N GLU A 45 -25.87 58.53 -26.23
CA GLU A 45 -24.84 57.63 -25.71
C GLU A 45 -25.37 56.82 -24.51
N GLU A 46 -26.16 57.47 -23.65
CA GLU A 46 -26.81 56.84 -22.50
C GLU A 46 -27.94 55.88 -22.92
N GLU A 47 -28.72 56.22 -23.97
CA GLU A 47 -29.66 55.28 -24.59
C GLU A 47 -28.96 54.08 -25.25
N ARG A 48 -27.80 54.31 -25.90
CA ARG A 48 -27.03 53.22 -26.51
C ARG A 48 -26.47 52.28 -25.43
N ARG A 49 -25.98 52.83 -24.33
CA ARG A 49 -25.49 52.05 -23.18
C ARG A 49 -26.60 51.23 -22.53
N LYS A 50 -27.80 51.81 -22.32
CA LYS A 50 -28.96 51.07 -21.83
C LYS A 50 -29.41 49.95 -22.78
N LYS A 51 -29.36 50.16 -24.10
CA LYS A 51 -29.66 49.11 -25.09
C LYS A 51 -28.60 48.01 -25.16
N GLU A 52 -27.33 48.35 -24.95
CA GLU A 52 -26.23 47.39 -24.83
C GLU A 52 -26.34 46.58 -23.53
N GLU A 53 -26.68 47.21 -22.41
CA GLU A 53 -26.94 46.56 -21.11
C GLU A 53 -28.19 45.65 -21.17
N GLU A 54 -29.28 46.06 -21.82
CA GLU A 54 -30.46 45.20 -22.05
C GLU A 54 -30.16 44.03 -22.99
N LYS A 55 -29.34 44.23 -24.03
CA LYS A 55 -28.90 43.14 -24.91
C LYS A 55 -28.01 42.17 -24.14
N ALA A 56 -27.07 42.66 -23.35
CA ALA A 56 -26.20 41.84 -22.51
C ALA A 56 -27.02 41.05 -21.46
N ALA A 57 -28.02 41.68 -20.83
CA ALA A 57 -28.92 41.02 -19.89
C ALA A 57 -29.80 39.96 -20.57
N LYS A 58 -30.33 40.23 -21.78
CA LYS A 58 -31.09 39.24 -22.56
C LYS A 58 -30.21 38.08 -23.04
N GLN A 59 -28.96 38.35 -23.41
CA GLN A 59 -28.01 37.34 -23.86
C GLN A 59 -27.49 36.49 -22.68
N ALA A 60 -27.30 37.08 -21.50
CA ALA A 60 -27.01 36.38 -20.24
C ALA A 60 -28.20 35.53 -19.76
N ALA A 61 -29.44 36.04 -19.90
CA ALA A 61 -30.64 35.28 -19.62
C ALA A 61 -30.78 34.07 -20.56
N MET A 62 -30.52 34.25 -21.87
CA MET A 62 -30.51 33.17 -22.87
C MET A 62 -29.44 32.10 -22.58
N TRP A 63 -28.25 32.52 -22.14
CA TRP A 63 -27.18 31.61 -21.72
C TRP A 63 -27.54 30.84 -20.44
N SER A 64 -28.30 31.46 -19.53
CA SER A 64 -28.83 30.77 -18.33
C SER A 64 -29.87 29.71 -18.68
N THR A 65 -30.74 29.97 -19.67
CA THR A 65 -31.80 29.01 -20.07
C THR A 65 -31.24 27.86 -20.91
N GLN A 66 -30.21 28.09 -21.74
CA GLN A 66 -29.51 27.01 -22.46
C GLN A 66 -28.53 26.22 -21.56
N GLY A 67 -27.90 26.87 -20.57
CA GLY A 67 -27.08 26.19 -19.56
C GLY A 67 -27.90 25.30 -18.61
N GLN A 68 -29.14 25.68 -18.29
CA GLN A 68 -30.02 24.89 -17.42
C GLN A 68 -30.59 23.62 -18.07
N LYS A 69 -30.65 23.54 -19.41
CA LYS A 69 -31.07 22.30 -20.11
C LYS A 69 -29.92 21.33 -20.40
N ALA A 70 -28.65 21.76 -20.27
CA ALA A 70 -27.49 20.94 -20.61
C ALA A 70 -26.74 20.35 -19.39
N GLN A 71 -27.16 20.66 -18.16
CA GLN A 71 -26.41 20.29 -16.94
C GLN A 71 -27.13 19.26 -16.05
N ALA A 72 -27.87 18.37 -16.70
CA ALA A 72 -28.31 17.09 -16.17
C ALA A 72 -28.04 15.97 -17.19
N ALA A 73 -27.00 16.11 -18.01
CA ALA A 73 -26.34 14.94 -18.57
C ALA A 73 -25.72 14.21 -17.38
N ASP A 74 -26.14 12.98 -17.15
CA ASP A 74 -25.60 12.14 -16.10
C ASP A 74 -24.07 12.12 -16.30
N ASP A 75 -23.30 12.70 -15.37
CA ASP A 75 -21.82 12.67 -15.39
C ASP A 75 -21.28 11.23 -15.57
N GLU A 76 -22.16 10.27 -15.33
CA GLU A 76 -22.03 8.83 -15.38
C GLU A 76 -21.78 8.27 -16.79
N ASP A 77 -22.28 8.91 -17.84
CA ASP A 77 -22.12 8.48 -19.25
C ASP A 77 -21.10 9.34 -20.03
N MET A 78 -20.42 10.26 -19.34
CA MET A 78 -19.40 11.12 -19.92
C MET A 78 -18.12 10.33 -20.22
N ASP A 79 -17.37 10.75 -21.25
CA ASP A 79 -16.01 10.27 -21.46
C ASP A 79 -15.13 10.58 -20.22
N PRO A 80 -14.35 9.60 -19.70
CA PRO A 80 -13.51 9.81 -18.51
C PRO A 80 -12.49 10.94 -18.62
N THR A 81 -11.95 11.19 -19.81
CA THR A 81 -11.01 12.30 -20.06
C THR A 81 -11.76 13.62 -19.99
N GLN A 82 -12.92 13.71 -20.65
CA GLN A 82 -13.75 14.90 -20.61
C GLN A 82 -14.24 15.22 -19.19
N TYR A 83 -14.59 14.19 -18.41
CA TYR A 83 -14.94 14.34 -16.99
C TYR A 83 -13.79 14.96 -16.21
N PHE A 84 -12.58 14.42 -16.35
CA PHE A 84 -11.38 14.94 -15.70
C PHE A 84 -11.13 16.42 -16.05
N GLU A 85 -11.18 16.78 -17.33
CA GLU A 85 -11.02 18.17 -17.76
C GLU A 85 -12.08 19.10 -17.14
N ASN A 86 -13.34 18.66 -17.10
CA ASN A 86 -14.43 19.44 -16.52
C ASN A 86 -14.24 19.63 -15.01
N ARG A 87 -13.76 18.60 -14.30
CA ARG A 87 -13.39 18.70 -12.88
C ARG A 87 -12.23 19.68 -12.67
N VAL A 88 -11.20 19.64 -13.51
CA VAL A 88 -10.08 20.59 -13.40
C VAL A 88 -10.54 22.02 -13.64
N LYS A 89 -11.35 22.26 -14.68
CA LYS A 89 -11.91 23.59 -14.99
C LYS A 89 -12.77 24.13 -13.85
N SER A 90 -13.62 23.30 -13.23
CA SER A 90 -14.47 23.75 -12.12
C SER A 90 -13.65 24.13 -10.88
N LEU A 91 -12.56 23.41 -10.59
CA LEU A 91 -11.65 23.76 -9.49
C LEU A 91 -10.84 25.03 -9.75
N ALA A 92 -10.46 25.29 -11.01
CA ALA A 92 -9.81 26.54 -11.38
C ALA A 92 -10.76 27.73 -11.13
N ALA A 93 -12.03 27.62 -11.54
CA ALA A 93 -13.03 28.64 -11.30
C ALA A 93 -13.26 28.93 -9.81
N LEU A 94 -13.21 27.91 -8.93
CA LEU A 94 -13.27 28.12 -7.48
C LEU A 94 -12.08 28.94 -6.96
N LYS A 95 -10.87 28.64 -7.44
CA LYS A 95 -9.66 29.37 -7.04
C LYS A 95 -9.67 30.82 -7.51
N GLU A 96 -10.19 31.08 -8.70
CA GLU A 96 -10.30 32.44 -9.26
C GLU A 96 -11.19 33.35 -8.41
N VAL A 97 -12.24 32.81 -7.78
CA VAL A 97 -13.10 33.55 -6.86
C VAL A 97 -12.61 33.52 -5.40
N GLY A 98 -11.36 33.08 -5.16
CA GLY A 98 -10.74 33.07 -3.84
C GLY A 98 -11.17 31.93 -2.92
N ILE A 99 -11.95 30.96 -3.42
CA ILE A 99 -12.34 29.77 -2.64
C ILE A 99 -11.20 28.75 -2.70
N ASN A 100 -10.78 28.25 -1.54
CA ASN A 100 -9.81 27.15 -1.47
C ASN A 100 -10.52 25.79 -1.59
N PRO A 101 -10.39 25.04 -2.70
CA PRO A 101 -11.03 23.74 -2.86
C PRO A 101 -10.34 22.59 -2.10
N TYR A 102 -9.23 22.88 -1.40
CA TYR A 102 -8.46 21.92 -0.61
C TYR A 102 -8.15 22.53 0.77
N PRO A 103 -9.14 22.55 1.69
CA PRO A 103 -8.97 23.13 3.01
C PRO A 103 -7.88 22.40 3.82
N HIS A 104 -7.16 23.14 4.66
CA HIS A 104 -6.04 22.62 5.44
C HIS A 104 -6.49 21.66 6.57
N LYS A 105 -7.65 21.93 7.19
CA LYS A 105 -8.13 21.16 8.34
C LYS A 105 -9.66 21.17 8.39
N PHE A 106 -10.20 20.02 8.74
CA PHE A 106 -11.57 19.84 9.22
C PHE A 106 -11.50 19.14 10.59
N PHE A 107 -12.33 19.58 11.53
CA PHE A 107 -12.40 19.00 12.87
C PHE A 107 -13.50 17.95 12.91
N GLU A 108 -13.09 16.69 12.82
CA GLU A 108 -13.96 15.53 13.07
C GLU A 108 -14.18 15.38 14.58
N THR A 109 -15.42 15.15 15.01
CA THR A 109 -15.73 14.92 16.43
C THR A 109 -15.74 13.43 16.78
N MET A 110 -15.98 12.56 15.79
CA MET A 110 -15.97 11.10 15.94
C MET A 110 -15.87 10.40 14.59
N SER A 111 -15.34 9.19 14.56
CA SER A 111 -15.24 8.37 13.35
C SER A 111 -16.59 7.73 12.97
N ILE A 112 -16.73 7.29 11.71
CA ILE A 112 -17.93 6.58 11.25
C ILE A 112 -18.19 5.27 12.04
N PRO A 113 -17.20 4.41 12.34
CA PRO A 113 -17.41 3.24 13.20
C PRO A 113 -17.98 3.59 14.59
N GLU A 114 -17.41 4.59 15.26
CA GLU A 114 -17.90 5.06 16.57
C GLU A 114 -19.32 5.64 16.47
N TYR A 115 -19.61 6.36 15.39
CA TYR A 115 -20.94 6.90 15.11
C TYR A 115 -21.99 5.78 14.96
N ILE A 116 -21.66 4.72 14.20
CA ILE A 116 -22.54 3.55 14.03
C ILE A 116 -22.75 2.84 15.36
N GLN A 117 -21.69 2.64 16.15
CA GLN A 117 -21.78 2.00 17.45
C GLN A 117 -22.67 2.81 18.41
N LYS A 118 -22.52 4.13 18.45
CA LYS A 118 -23.25 5.02 19.37
C LYS A 118 -24.72 5.18 18.99
N TYR A 119 -25.02 5.35 17.70
CA TYR A 119 -26.36 5.75 17.23
C TYR A 119 -27.11 4.66 16.44
N GLY A 120 -26.48 3.51 16.16
CA GLY A 120 -27.10 2.41 15.41
C GLY A 120 -28.38 1.85 16.04
N GLY A 121 -28.51 1.95 17.36
CA GLY A 121 -29.67 1.50 18.13
C GLY A 121 -30.89 2.44 18.14
N LEU A 122 -30.85 3.60 17.48
CA LEU A 122 -31.97 4.55 17.47
C LEU A 122 -33.25 3.93 16.86
N GLU A 123 -34.42 4.43 17.25
CA GLU A 123 -35.69 4.06 16.62
C GLU A 123 -35.87 4.74 15.25
N ASN A 124 -36.71 4.15 14.39
CA ASN A 124 -36.94 4.67 13.05
C ASN A 124 -37.61 6.05 13.09
N GLY A 125 -37.06 7.01 12.33
CA GLY A 125 -37.58 8.38 12.26
C GLY A 125 -37.14 9.29 13.43
N VAL A 126 -36.37 8.78 14.40
CA VAL A 126 -35.82 9.61 15.49
C VAL A 126 -34.66 10.46 14.97
N HIS A 127 -34.73 11.76 15.25
CA HIS A 127 -33.68 12.74 14.98
C HIS A 127 -33.23 13.39 16.28
N LEU A 128 -31.92 13.46 16.52
CA LEU A 128 -31.33 14.06 17.72
C LEU A 128 -30.81 15.47 17.41
N GLU A 129 -31.71 16.41 17.08
CA GLU A 129 -31.33 17.75 16.57
C GLU A 129 -30.48 18.60 17.54
N ASN A 130 -30.51 18.27 18.83
CA ASN A 130 -29.72 18.89 19.89
C ASN A 130 -28.29 18.34 19.99
N GLU A 131 -28.02 17.20 19.35
CA GLU A 131 -26.69 16.60 19.29
C GLU A 131 -25.98 17.05 18.01
N GLN A 132 -24.73 17.49 18.13
CA GLN A 132 -23.92 17.88 16.99
C GLN A 132 -22.73 16.94 16.84
N VAL A 133 -22.55 16.44 15.63
CA VAL A 133 -21.44 15.59 15.24
C VAL A 133 -20.82 16.09 13.94
N SER A 134 -19.52 15.90 13.80
CA SER A 134 -18.78 16.14 12.57
C SER A 134 -18.12 14.84 12.11
N LEU A 135 -18.48 14.37 10.91
CA LEU A 135 -17.98 13.15 10.29
C LEU A 135 -17.18 13.47 9.03
N VAL A 136 -16.18 12.66 8.72
CA VAL A 136 -15.42 12.71 7.47
C VAL A 136 -15.54 11.40 6.71
N GLY A 137 -15.64 11.48 5.38
CA GLY A 137 -15.58 10.27 4.56
C GLY A 137 -15.60 10.54 3.06
N ARG A 138 -15.60 9.45 2.29
CA ARG A 138 -15.70 9.46 0.83
C ARG A 138 -17.13 9.21 0.38
N ILE A 139 -17.62 10.04 -0.53
CA ILE A 139 -18.93 9.83 -1.16
C ILE A 139 -18.80 8.69 -2.17
N MET A 140 -19.46 7.55 -1.91
CA MET A 140 -19.43 6.40 -2.82
C MET A 140 -20.70 6.26 -3.66
N SER A 141 -21.78 6.91 -3.23
CA SER A 141 -23.04 7.05 -3.95
C SER A 141 -23.59 8.46 -3.77
N LYS A 142 -24.25 8.96 -4.81
CA LYS A 142 -24.99 10.23 -4.80
C LYS A 142 -26.32 10.01 -5.48
N ARG A 143 -27.41 10.43 -4.85
CA ARG A 143 -28.74 10.45 -5.45
C ARG A 143 -29.49 11.70 -4.99
N SER A 144 -30.34 12.24 -5.85
CA SER A 144 -31.20 13.38 -5.53
C SER A 144 -32.67 12.99 -5.67
N SER A 145 -33.53 13.58 -4.83
CA SER A 145 -34.98 13.49 -5.00
C SER A 145 -35.58 14.83 -5.44
N SER A 146 -34.89 15.93 -5.17
CA SER A 146 -35.20 17.27 -5.67
C SER A 146 -33.93 18.14 -5.57
N SER A 147 -34.00 19.42 -5.96
CA SER A 147 -32.94 20.39 -5.67
C SER A 147 -32.77 20.71 -4.17
N LYS A 148 -33.70 20.25 -3.32
CA LYS A 148 -33.74 20.49 -1.87
C LYS A 148 -33.39 19.27 -1.03
N LEU A 149 -33.17 18.10 -1.65
CA LEU A 149 -32.94 16.85 -0.94
C LEU A 149 -31.97 15.94 -1.71
N PHE A 150 -30.81 15.72 -1.09
CA PHE A 150 -29.74 14.86 -1.59
C PHE A 150 -29.43 13.76 -0.58
N PHE A 151 -29.12 12.58 -1.09
CA PHE A 151 -28.63 11.47 -0.28
C PHE A 151 -27.26 11.02 -0.77
N TYR A 152 -26.38 10.71 0.17
CA TYR A 152 -25.06 10.15 -0.10
C TYR A 152 -24.83 8.88 0.72
N ASP A 153 -24.04 7.97 0.17
CA ASP A 153 -23.41 6.92 0.98
C ASP A 153 -21.99 7.40 1.31
N LEU A 154 -21.76 7.71 2.59
CA LEU A 154 -20.46 8.16 3.09
C LEU A 154 -19.70 6.96 3.64
N HIS A 155 -18.58 6.65 3.01
CA HIS A 155 -17.73 5.51 3.37
C HIS A 155 -16.44 5.97 4.02
N TRP A 156 -16.06 5.32 5.12
CA TRP A 156 -14.74 5.44 5.74
C TRP A 156 -14.44 4.18 6.56
N SER A 157 -13.17 3.83 6.69
CA SER A 157 -12.73 2.67 7.49
C SER A 157 -13.43 1.32 7.21
N GLY A 158 -13.95 1.14 5.98
CA GLY A 158 -14.64 -0.10 5.57
C GLY A 158 -16.12 -0.18 5.95
N VAL A 159 -16.67 0.84 6.61
CA VAL A 159 -18.09 0.96 6.94
C VAL A 159 -18.72 2.11 6.18
N LYS A 160 -20.06 2.19 6.22
CA LYS A 160 -20.82 3.27 5.60
C LYS A 160 -21.90 3.82 6.52
N VAL A 161 -22.22 5.09 6.34
CA VAL A 161 -23.38 5.77 6.92
C VAL A 161 -24.08 6.57 5.84
N GLN A 162 -25.41 6.64 5.89
CA GLN A 162 -26.15 7.49 4.97
C GLN A 162 -25.98 8.96 5.36
N VAL A 163 -25.96 9.84 4.37
CA VAL A 163 -26.10 11.29 4.56
C VAL A 163 -27.44 11.67 3.96
N MET A 164 -28.27 12.38 4.72
CA MET A 164 -29.53 12.93 4.23
C MET A 164 -29.47 14.45 4.31
N ALA A 165 -28.98 15.08 3.25
CA ALA A 165 -28.85 16.53 3.16
C ALA A 165 -30.18 17.14 2.71
N ASP A 166 -30.81 17.90 3.60
CA ASP A 166 -32.10 18.56 3.39
C ASP A 166 -31.93 20.07 3.53
N ALA A 167 -32.43 20.83 2.55
CA ALA A 167 -32.32 22.29 2.57
C ALA A 167 -32.98 22.92 3.81
N ARG A 168 -33.95 22.25 4.44
CA ARG A 168 -34.65 22.75 5.65
C ARG A 168 -33.77 22.75 6.90
N THR A 169 -32.75 21.89 6.94
CA THR A 169 -31.84 21.76 8.09
C THR A 169 -30.47 22.36 7.82
N SER A 170 -30.23 22.81 6.58
CA SER A 170 -28.98 23.40 6.13
C SER A 170 -28.82 24.83 6.63
N GLU A 171 -27.57 25.22 6.90
CA GLU A 171 -27.17 26.62 7.19
C GLU A 171 -27.07 27.47 5.91
N LEU A 172 -26.93 26.83 4.75
CA LEU A 172 -26.96 27.48 3.43
C LEU A 172 -28.38 27.81 3.01
N ASP A 173 -28.55 28.90 2.25
CA ASP A 173 -29.82 29.17 1.58
C ASP A 173 -30.14 28.14 0.48
N GLU A 174 -31.38 28.10 -0.02
CA GLU A 174 -31.80 27.08 -0.99
C GLU A 174 -30.99 27.10 -2.30
N ALA A 175 -30.55 28.27 -2.75
CA ALA A 175 -29.80 28.42 -4.00
C ALA A 175 -28.34 27.95 -3.81
N GLU A 176 -27.71 28.34 -2.71
CA GLU A 176 -26.38 27.90 -2.30
C GLU A 176 -26.34 26.40 -2.02
N PHE A 177 -27.34 25.87 -1.32
CA PHE A 177 -27.51 24.44 -1.05
C PHE A 177 -27.57 23.65 -2.36
N SER A 178 -28.46 24.05 -3.27
CA SER A 178 -28.61 23.37 -4.56
C SER A 178 -27.33 23.43 -5.38
N LYS A 179 -26.63 24.57 -5.38
CA LYS A 179 -25.36 24.76 -6.10
C LYS A 179 -24.24 23.88 -5.54
N PHE A 180 -24.07 23.89 -4.21
CA PHE A 180 -23.05 23.08 -3.53
C PHE A 180 -23.27 21.59 -3.80
N HIS A 181 -24.46 21.08 -3.51
CA HIS A 181 -24.75 19.66 -3.63
C HIS A 181 -24.81 19.18 -5.08
N ALA A 182 -25.11 20.04 -6.05
CA ALA A 182 -24.94 19.74 -7.48
C ALA A 182 -23.45 19.57 -7.87
N GLY A 183 -22.57 20.40 -7.29
CA GLY A 183 -21.12 20.39 -7.50
C GLY A 183 -20.40 19.18 -6.89
N VAL A 184 -20.86 18.71 -5.72
CA VAL A 184 -20.34 17.49 -5.06
C VAL A 184 -20.53 16.27 -5.96
N LYS A 185 -19.50 15.46 -6.14
CA LYS A 185 -19.54 14.25 -6.99
C LYS A 185 -19.16 12.98 -6.23
N ARG A 186 -19.50 11.84 -6.82
CA ARG A 186 -19.01 10.53 -6.38
C ARG A 186 -17.47 10.52 -6.39
N GLY A 187 -16.89 10.01 -5.32
CA GLY A 187 -15.45 9.97 -5.07
C GLY A 187 -14.96 11.12 -4.20
N ASP A 188 -15.69 12.23 -4.05
CA ASP A 188 -15.22 13.36 -3.24
C ASP A 188 -15.07 12.98 -1.76
N ILE A 189 -14.03 13.50 -1.10
CA ILE A 189 -13.90 13.46 0.36
C ILE A 189 -14.60 14.68 0.91
N VAL A 190 -15.52 14.47 1.85
CA VAL A 190 -16.31 15.53 2.47
C VAL A 190 -16.22 15.48 3.99
N GLY A 191 -16.29 16.65 4.60
CA GLY A 191 -16.55 16.83 6.03
C GLY A 191 -17.97 17.35 6.20
N LEU A 192 -18.73 16.72 7.11
CA LEU A 192 -20.14 17.01 7.35
C LEU A 192 -20.34 17.31 8.82
N THR A 193 -20.96 18.43 9.14
CA THR A 193 -21.36 18.78 10.51
C THR A 193 -22.86 18.82 10.59
N GLY A 194 -23.45 18.05 11.48
CA GLY A 194 -24.90 17.85 11.54
C GLY A 194 -25.33 17.11 12.79
N PHE A 195 -26.51 16.52 12.74
CA PHE A 195 -27.06 15.76 13.85
C PHE A 195 -27.35 14.29 13.48
N PRO A 196 -27.34 13.37 14.47
CA PRO A 196 -27.67 11.98 14.24
C PRO A 196 -29.16 11.71 14.09
N GLY A 197 -29.52 10.68 13.33
CA GLY A 197 -30.88 10.14 13.33
C GLY A 197 -31.07 8.92 12.44
N LYS A 198 -32.29 8.42 12.37
CA LYS A 198 -32.71 7.41 11.38
C LYS A 198 -33.77 7.96 10.46
N SER A 199 -33.66 7.65 9.17
CA SER A 199 -34.75 7.90 8.24
C SER A 199 -36.02 7.14 8.65
N LYS A 200 -37.18 7.51 8.09
CA LYS A 200 -38.45 6.78 8.29
C LYS A 200 -38.36 5.30 7.85
N LYS A 201 -37.41 4.97 6.97
CA LYS A 201 -37.13 3.60 6.49
C LYS A 201 -36.16 2.84 7.41
N GLY A 202 -35.69 3.45 8.48
CA GLY A 202 -34.82 2.85 9.49
C GLY A 202 -33.33 2.85 9.18
N GLU A 203 -32.91 3.46 8.09
CA GLU A 203 -31.49 3.62 7.76
C GLU A 203 -30.86 4.71 8.64
N LEU A 204 -29.72 4.40 9.29
CA LEU A 204 -28.96 5.35 10.09
C LEU A 204 -28.32 6.40 9.19
N SER A 205 -28.57 7.67 9.51
CA SER A 205 -28.16 8.81 8.70
C SER A 205 -27.55 9.92 9.55
N ILE A 206 -26.63 10.69 8.96
CA ILE A 206 -26.29 12.04 9.44
C ILE A 206 -27.09 13.07 8.63
N PHE A 207 -27.62 14.08 9.32
CA PHE A 207 -28.40 15.17 8.75
C PHE A 207 -27.55 16.44 8.81
N PRO A 208 -26.78 16.77 7.76
CA PRO A 208 -25.83 17.87 7.79
C PRO A 208 -26.53 19.22 7.86
N LYS A 209 -26.05 20.06 8.78
CA LYS A 209 -26.30 21.51 8.82
C LYS A 209 -25.30 22.25 7.93
N SER A 210 -24.05 21.81 7.94
CA SER A 210 -23.01 22.30 7.04
C SER A 210 -22.18 21.15 6.44
N ALA A 211 -21.66 21.39 5.23
CA ALA A 211 -20.87 20.43 4.48
C ALA A 211 -19.73 21.14 3.75
N VAL A 212 -18.56 20.51 3.70
CA VAL A 212 -17.36 21.02 3.04
C VAL A 212 -16.73 19.90 2.22
N VAL A 213 -16.39 20.16 0.96
CA VAL A 213 -15.54 19.24 0.18
C VAL A 213 -14.09 19.45 0.61
N LEU A 214 -13.47 18.40 1.16
CA LEU A 214 -12.10 18.43 1.67
C LEU A 214 -11.09 18.07 0.58
N SER A 215 -11.46 17.16 -0.31
CA SER A 215 -10.64 16.77 -1.46
C SER A 215 -11.50 16.25 -2.59
N HIS A 216 -11.33 16.83 -3.78
CA HIS A 216 -12.13 16.52 -4.96
C HIS A 216 -11.57 15.30 -5.70
N CYS A 217 -12.45 14.40 -6.15
CA CYS A 217 -12.09 13.27 -7.00
C CYS A 217 -12.17 13.67 -8.47
N LEU A 218 -11.04 13.82 -9.14
CA LEU A 218 -11.02 14.32 -10.52
C LEU A 218 -11.35 13.26 -11.56
N HIS A 219 -11.29 11.98 -11.21
CA HIS A 219 -11.55 10.86 -12.12
C HIS A 219 -12.93 10.25 -11.88
N MET A 220 -13.52 9.70 -12.94
CA MET A 220 -14.72 8.88 -12.82
C MET A 220 -14.40 7.59 -12.06
N MET A 221 -15.15 7.33 -11.00
CA MET A 221 -14.99 6.11 -10.20
C MET A 221 -15.53 4.88 -10.94
N PRO A 222 -14.84 3.72 -10.85
CA PRO A 222 -15.34 2.47 -11.41
C PRO A 222 -16.76 2.12 -10.95
N ARG A 223 -17.50 1.41 -11.81
CA ARG A 223 -18.88 0.99 -11.57
C ARG A 223 -19.01 -0.50 -11.81
N GLN A 224 -19.85 -1.14 -11.03
CA GLN A 224 -20.31 -2.48 -11.34
C GLN A 224 -21.24 -2.35 -12.55
N LYS A 225 -20.84 -2.90 -13.70
CA LYS A 225 -21.78 -3.05 -14.82
C LYS A 225 -22.94 -3.89 -14.30
N LYS A 226 -24.19 -3.45 -14.48
CA LYS A 226 -25.37 -4.25 -14.13
C LYS A 226 -25.25 -5.59 -14.85
N ALA A 227 -24.90 -6.65 -14.13
CA ALA A 227 -24.97 -8.00 -14.66
C ALA A 227 -26.44 -8.32 -14.90
N GLY A 228 -26.75 -8.96 -16.04
CA GLY A 228 -28.07 -9.53 -16.27
C GLY A 228 -28.45 -10.44 -15.10
N SER A 229 -29.69 -10.28 -14.65
CA SER A 229 -30.35 -11.01 -13.57
C SER A 229 -29.91 -12.48 -13.44
N ALA A 230 -29.27 -12.85 -12.31
CA ALA A 230 -29.25 -14.23 -11.80
C ALA A 230 -28.66 -14.42 -10.38
N ALA A 231 -27.90 -13.47 -9.80
CA ALA A 231 -27.13 -13.71 -8.56
C ALA A 231 -27.54 -12.85 -7.35
N ASP A 232 -28.82 -12.56 -7.18
CA ASP A 232 -29.31 -11.62 -6.14
C ASP A 232 -29.75 -12.28 -4.81
N ASN A 233 -29.32 -13.52 -4.52
CA ASN A 233 -29.73 -14.26 -3.32
C ASN A 233 -28.60 -14.66 -2.35
N GLU A 234 -27.41 -14.06 -2.45
CA GLU A 234 -26.44 -14.12 -1.34
C GLU A 234 -26.56 -12.88 -0.45
N LYS A 235 -26.49 -13.09 0.87
CA LYS A 235 -26.73 -12.09 1.92
C LYS A 235 -25.82 -10.87 1.71
N LYS A 236 -26.35 -9.81 1.09
CA LYS A 236 -25.75 -8.46 1.06
C LYS A 236 -25.45 -8.03 2.49
N GLY A 237 -24.18 -8.12 2.92
CA GLY A 237 -23.72 -7.60 4.20
C GLY A 237 -22.87 -8.54 5.06
N GLU A 238 -22.61 -9.79 4.67
CA GLU A 238 -21.66 -10.64 5.42
C GLU A 238 -20.22 -10.22 5.08
N VAL A 239 -19.47 -9.79 6.10
CA VAL A 239 -18.06 -9.43 5.96
C VAL A 239 -17.25 -10.72 5.79
N TRP A 240 -16.47 -10.82 4.72
CA TRP A 240 -15.56 -11.95 4.52
C TRP A 240 -14.58 -12.06 5.70
N ILE A 241 -14.32 -13.28 6.16
CA ILE A 241 -13.39 -13.57 7.25
C ILE A 241 -12.33 -14.58 6.79
N PRO A 242 -11.12 -14.57 7.39
CA PRO A 242 -10.07 -15.53 7.08
C PRO A 242 -10.55 -16.99 7.19
N GLY A 243 -10.03 -17.84 6.31
CA GLY A 243 -10.37 -19.27 6.27
C GLY A 243 -11.68 -19.62 5.54
N LYS A 244 -12.48 -18.61 5.13
CA LYS A 244 -13.59 -18.80 4.19
C LYS A 244 -13.14 -18.56 2.75
N THR A 245 -13.87 -19.12 1.80
CA THR A 245 -13.65 -18.86 0.39
C THR A 245 -13.96 -17.42 0.00
N ARG A 246 -13.24 -16.92 -1.01
CA ARG A 246 -13.47 -15.60 -1.61
C ARG A 246 -14.47 -15.67 -2.75
N ASN A 247 -15.09 -14.53 -3.07
CA ASN A 247 -15.91 -14.39 -4.27
C ASN A 247 -15.51 -13.16 -5.12
N PRO A 248 -14.39 -13.24 -5.87
CA PRO A 248 -13.94 -12.14 -6.73
C PRO A 248 -14.91 -11.77 -7.85
N GLU A 249 -15.89 -12.62 -8.19
CA GLU A 249 -16.92 -12.29 -9.20
C GLU A 249 -17.85 -11.16 -8.77
N MET A 250 -17.93 -10.90 -7.46
CA MET A 250 -18.70 -9.78 -6.90
C MET A 250 -17.93 -8.46 -6.90
N TYR A 251 -16.66 -8.45 -7.35
CA TYR A 251 -15.84 -7.25 -7.35
C TYR A 251 -16.36 -6.22 -8.35
N VAL A 252 -16.35 -4.96 -7.92
CA VAL A 252 -16.71 -3.80 -8.74
C VAL A 252 -15.64 -3.56 -9.80
N LEU A 253 -14.37 -3.60 -9.38
CA LEU A 253 -13.21 -3.55 -10.26
C LEU A 253 -12.65 -4.98 -10.34
N LYS A 254 -12.84 -5.66 -11.47
CA LYS A 254 -12.40 -7.06 -11.69
C LYS A 254 -11.03 -7.18 -12.35
N ASP A 255 -10.70 -6.24 -13.24
CA ASP A 255 -9.46 -6.26 -14.02
C ASP A 255 -8.22 -6.27 -13.10
N GLN A 256 -7.52 -7.40 -13.07
CA GLN A 256 -6.40 -7.63 -12.15
C GLN A 256 -5.27 -6.62 -12.37
N GLU A 257 -4.98 -6.27 -13.62
CA GLU A 257 -3.95 -5.32 -13.99
C GLU A 257 -4.20 -3.94 -13.35
N THR A 258 -5.41 -3.41 -13.52
CA THR A 258 -5.83 -2.14 -12.90
C THR A 258 -5.83 -2.24 -11.38
N ARG A 259 -6.32 -3.35 -10.80
CA ARG A 259 -6.33 -3.54 -9.34
C ARG A 259 -4.93 -3.50 -8.73
N TYR A 260 -3.97 -4.18 -9.34
CA TYR A 260 -2.60 -4.27 -8.83
C TYR A 260 -1.81 -2.97 -9.03
N ARG A 261 -2.02 -2.26 -10.15
CA ARG A 261 -1.35 -0.97 -10.39
C ARG A 261 -1.98 0.19 -9.63
N GLN A 262 -3.30 0.18 -9.50
CA GLN A 262 -4.08 1.23 -8.85
C GLN A 262 -4.73 0.67 -7.58
N ARG A 263 -3.90 0.13 -6.67
CA ARG A 263 -4.37 -0.49 -5.42
C ARG A 263 -5.30 0.41 -4.60
N TYR A 264 -5.10 1.73 -4.67
CA TYR A 264 -5.97 2.70 -4.03
C TYR A 264 -7.41 2.63 -4.56
N LEU A 265 -7.64 2.38 -5.86
CA LEU A 265 -8.99 2.15 -6.40
C LEU A 265 -9.55 0.82 -5.95
N ASP A 266 -8.75 -0.25 -5.98
CA ASP A 266 -9.16 -1.58 -5.53
C ASP A 266 -9.66 -1.55 -4.07
N LEU A 267 -8.89 -0.91 -3.17
CA LEU A 267 -9.26 -0.70 -1.76
C LEU A 267 -10.49 0.19 -1.54
N MET A 268 -10.81 1.07 -2.51
CA MET A 268 -11.99 1.94 -2.43
C MET A 268 -13.27 1.18 -2.80
N VAL A 269 -13.21 0.25 -3.75
CA VAL A 269 -14.42 -0.35 -4.35
C VAL A 269 -14.62 -1.82 -4.00
N ASN A 270 -13.57 -2.55 -3.62
CA ASN A 270 -13.63 -3.96 -3.25
C ASN A 270 -13.33 -4.13 -1.75
N GLY A 271 -14.39 -4.23 -0.94
CA GLY A 271 -14.27 -4.31 0.52
C GLY A 271 -13.46 -5.51 1.02
N GLU A 272 -13.58 -6.66 0.37
CA GLU A 272 -12.86 -7.90 0.69
C GLU A 272 -11.34 -7.70 0.65
N VAL A 273 -10.82 -6.89 -0.28
CA VAL A 273 -9.37 -6.60 -0.40
C VAL A 273 -8.81 -5.97 0.87
N ARG A 274 -9.60 -5.13 1.56
CA ARG A 274 -9.19 -4.55 2.84
C ARG A 274 -9.06 -5.62 3.93
N GLU A 275 -9.95 -6.60 3.94
CA GLU A 275 -9.91 -7.71 4.90
C GLU A 275 -8.73 -8.64 4.64
N ILE A 276 -8.32 -8.86 3.39
CA ILE A 276 -7.08 -9.58 3.05
C ILE A 276 -5.87 -8.92 3.71
N PHE A 277 -5.71 -7.60 3.59
CA PHE A 277 -4.56 -6.90 4.17
C PHE A 277 -4.64 -6.76 5.70
N LYS A 278 -5.85 -6.66 6.27
CA LYS A 278 -6.02 -6.80 7.73
C LYS A 278 -5.60 -8.18 8.20
N THR A 279 -5.94 -9.23 7.45
CA THR A 279 -5.53 -10.61 7.74
C THR A 279 -4.02 -10.77 7.70
N ARG A 280 -3.37 -10.25 6.64
CA ARG A 280 -1.90 -10.21 6.56
C ARG A 280 -1.28 -9.55 7.80
N SER A 281 -1.81 -8.40 8.21
CA SER A 281 -1.33 -7.68 9.40
C SER A 281 -1.52 -8.51 10.68
N LYS A 282 -2.67 -9.20 10.82
CA LYS A 282 -2.93 -10.10 11.96
C LYS A 282 -2.01 -11.31 11.96
N VAL A 283 -1.69 -11.91 10.81
CA VAL A 283 -0.71 -13.01 10.69
C VAL A 283 0.65 -12.58 11.24
N ILE A 284 1.16 -11.44 10.78
CA ILE A 284 2.44 -10.89 11.25
C ILE A 284 2.38 -10.59 12.75
N SER A 285 1.30 -9.96 13.22
CA SER A 285 1.14 -9.60 14.64
C SER A 285 1.04 -10.84 15.53
N TYR A 286 0.40 -11.90 15.06
CA TYR A 286 0.32 -13.17 15.77
C TYR A 286 1.71 -13.80 15.92
N ILE A 287 2.50 -13.87 14.84
CA ILE A 287 3.85 -14.44 14.85
C ILE A 287 4.75 -13.68 15.83
N ARG A 288 4.75 -12.34 15.78
CA ARG A 288 5.48 -11.52 16.76
C ARG A 288 5.10 -11.88 18.19
N ARG A 289 3.81 -11.79 18.51
CA ARG A 289 3.31 -12.08 19.86
C ARG A 289 3.64 -13.51 20.32
N PHE A 290 3.60 -14.48 19.40
CA PHE A 290 3.94 -15.86 19.71
C PHE A 290 5.42 -15.99 20.10
N LEU A 291 6.34 -15.40 19.33
CA LEU A 291 7.77 -15.44 19.58
C LEU A 291 8.17 -14.58 20.80
N ASP A 292 7.58 -13.39 20.95
CA ASP A 292 7.80 -12.50 22.09
C ASP A 292 7.41 -13.17 23.41
N ASN A 293 6.29 -13.91 23.44
CA ASN A 293 5.86 -14.68 24.61
C ASN A 293 6.79 -15.85 24.96
N MET A 294 7.72 -16.19 24.06
CA MET A 294 8.76 -17.20 24.25
C MET A 294 10.14 -16.57 24.45
N ASP A 295 10.20 -15.31 24.84
CA ASP A 295 11.42 -14.55 25.12
C ASP A 295 12.39 -14.46 23.93
N PHE A 296 11.88 -14.51 22.69
CA PHE A 296 12.66 -14.12 21.52
C PHE A 296 12.80 -12.60 21.44
N ILE A 297 13.95 -12.15 20.93
CA ILE A 297 14.22 -10.74 20.70
C ILE A 297 14.05 -10.44 19.20
N GLU A 298 13.15 -9.52 18.84
CA GLU A 298 13.06 -9.00 17.47
C GLU A 298 14.32 -8.15 17.18
N VAL A 299 15.03 -8.46 16.10
CA VAL A 299 16.26 -7.77 15.67
C VAL A 299 16.16 -7.32 14.21
N GLU A 300 17.05 -6.43 13.80
CA GLU A 300 17.18 -6.01 12.40
C GLU A 300 18.62 -6.25 11.93
N THR A 301 18.78 -7.02 10.86
CA THR A 301 20.08 -7.31 10.24
C THR A 301 20.24 -6.57 8.90
N PRO A 302 21.48 -6.39 8.40
CA PRO A 302 21.71 -5.66 7.15
C PRO A 302 20.92 -6.23 5.95
N MET A 303 20.27 -5.35 5.19
CA MET A 303 19.64 -5.69 3.91
C MET A 303 20.59 -5.57 2.71
N MET A 304 21.73 -4.90 2.89
CA MET A 304 22.77 -4.70 1.87
C MET A 304 24.07 -5.33 2.37
N ASN A 305 24.51 -6.40 1.72
CA ASN A 305 25.65 -7.21 2.14
C ASN A 305 26.80 -7.12 1.14
N MET A 306 28.03 -7.26 1.62
CA MET A 306 29.19 -7.45 0.74
C MET A 306 29.15 -8.80 0.04
N ILE A 307 28.67 -9.82 0.74
CA ILE A 307 28.52 -11.19 0.25
C ILE A 307 27.06 -11.62 0.55
N PRO A 308 26.26 -11.99 -0.47
CA PRO A 308 24.93 -12.55 -0.22
C PRO A 308 25.06 -14.02 0.21
N GLY A 309 24.29 -14.42 1.23
CA GLY A 309 24.29 -15.77 1.78
C GLY A 309 23.00 -16.08 2.53
N GLY A 310 22.92 -17.28 3.10
CA GLY A 310 21.75 -17.77 3.86
C GLY A 310 20.66 -18.42 3.01
N ALA A 311 20.73 -18.35 1.68
CA ALA A 311 19.87 -19.12 0.79
C ALA A 311 20.59 -19.43 -0.54
N ALA A 312 20.06 -20.38 -1.31
CA ALA A 312 20.45 -20.57 -2.71
C ALA A 312 19.50 -19.76 -3.59
N ALA A 313 19.95 -18.57 -4.02
CA ALA A 313 19.15 -17.65 -4.83
C ALA A 313 20.02 -16.61 -5.51
N ARG A 314 19.60 -16.14 -6.69
CA ARG A 314 20.29 -15.07 -7.40
C ARG A 314 20.04 -13.72 -6.72
N PRO A 315 21.07 -12.98 -6.28
CA PRO A 315 20.89 -11.70 -5.59
C PRO A 315 20.66 -10.52 -6.56
N PHE A 316 20.02 -9.46 -6.06
CA PHE A 316 20.10 -8.14 -6.69
C PHE A 316 21.44 -7.47 -6.35
N VAL A 317 22.00 -6.72 -7.31
CA VAL A 317 23.28 -6.01 -7.15
C VAL A 317 23.03 -4.50 -7.21
N THR A 318 23.68 -3.76 -6.32
CA THR A 318 23.66 -2.30 -6.28
C THR A 318 25.06 -1.75 -6.00
N TYR A 319 25.20 -0.43 -5.93
CA TYR A 319 26.48 0.26 -5.79
C TYR A 319 26.42 1.38 -4.75
N HIS A 320 27.37 1.38 -3.81
CA HIS A 320 27.53 2.46 -2.86
C HIS A 320 28.53 3.48 -3.41
N ASN A 321 28.06 4.68 -3.77
CA ASN A 321 28.88 5.70 -4.43
C ASN A 321 30.07 6.17 -3.60
N ASP A 322 29.86 6.50 -2.33
CA ASP A 322 30.90 7.07 -1.47
C ASP A 322 32.01 6.06 -1.12
N LEU A 323 31.62 4.85 -0.68
CA LEU A 323 32.53 3.72 -0.43
C LEU A 323 33.08 3.06 -1.71
N ASN A 324 32.60 3.47 -2.89
CA ASN A 324 33.03 2.97 -4.18
C ASN A 324 33.04 1.42 -4.28
N MET A 325 31.95 0.78 -3.82
CA MET A 325 31.86 -0.68 -3.72
C MET A 325 30.50 -1.23 -4.16
N LYS A 326 30.52 -2.48 -4.65
CA LYS A 326 29.29 -3.24 -4.93
C LYS A 326 28.70 -3.79 -3.63
N LEU A 327 27.39 -3.78 -3.56
CA LEU A 327 26.61 -4.41 -2.49
C LEU A 327 25.53 -5.29 -3.11
N TYR A 328 25.10 -6.27 -2.36
CA TYR A 328 24.06 -7.22 -2.75
C TYR A 328 22.87 -7.07 -1.81
N MET A 329 21.66 -7.02 -2.36
CA MET A 329 20.47 -7.10 -1.51
C MET A 329 20.38 -8.50 -0.91
N ARG A 330 20.05 -8.61 0.38
CA ARG A 330 20.01 -9.90 1.07
C ARG A 330 18.97 -10.85 0.45
N ILE A 331 19.32 -12.14 0.43
CA ILE A 331 18.45 -13.25 0.03
C ILE A 331 17.86 -13.99 1.24
N ALA A 332 18.54 -13.90 2.40
CA ALA A 332 18.10 -14.30 3.73
C ALA A 332 18.96 -13.57 4.81
N PRO A 333 18.44 -13.34 6.04
CA PRO A 333 19.17 -12.83 7.21
C PRO A 333 19.94 -13.92 7.99
N GLU A 334 19.75 -15.20 7.66
CA GLU A 334 20.27 -16.39 8.37
C GLU A 334 21.68 -16.26 8.96
N LEU A 335 22.68 -15.86 8.16
CA LEU A 335 24.07 -15.83 8.62
C LEU A 335 24.26 -14.86 9.80
N TYR A 336 23.67 -13.67 9.72
CA TYR A 336 23.74 -12.68 10.80
C TYR A 336 22.98 -13.13 12.05
N LEU A 337 21.82 -13.78 11.88
CA LEU A 337 21.05 -14.25 13.04
C LEU A 337 21.82 -15.33 13.81
N LYS A 338 22.57 -16.20 13.12
CA LYS A 338 23.50 -17.13 13.76
C LYS A 338 24.67 -16.42 14.46
N GLU A 339 25.24 -15.38 13.88
CA GLU A 339 26.29 -14.57 14.52
C GLU A 339 25.79 -13.92 15.82
N LEU A 340 24.52 -13.50 15.87
CA LEU A 340 23.90 -12.99 17.10
C LEU A 340 23.78 -14.07 18.18
N VAL A 341 23.47 -15.31 17.79
CA VAL A 341 23.45 -16.45 18.72
C VAL A 341 24.86 -16.76 19.24
N VAL A 342 25.89 -16.70 18.39
CA VAL A 342 27.31 -16.74 18.82
C VAL A 342 27.60 -15.64 19.84
N GLY A 343 27.09 -14.43 19.60
CA GLY A 343 27.19 -13.29 20.51
C GLY A 343 26.44 -13.44 21.84
N GLY A 344 25.69 -14.53 22.04
CA GLY A 344 24.99 -14.84 23.29
C GLY A 344 23.50 -14.50 23.31
N LEU A 345 22.92 -14.03 22.20
CA LEU A 345 21.48 -13.85 22.08
C LEU A 345 20.80 -15.20 21.77
N GLY A 346 20.44 -15.94 22.82
CA GLY A 346 19.96 -17.32 22.68
C GLY A 346 18.65 -17.52 21.91
N ARG A 347 17.85 -16.47 21.70
CA ARG A 347 16.59 -16.52 20.93
C ARG A 347 16.41 -15.20 20.19
N VAL A 348 16.55 -15.22 18.87
CA VAL A 348 16.42 -14.03 18.01
C VAL A 348 15.48 -14.31 16.86
N TYR A 349 14.75 -13.29 16.40
CA TYR A 349 13.97 -13.37 15.18
C TYR A 349 13.96 -12.04 14.41
N GLU A 350 13.72 -12.13 13.11
CA GLU A 350 13.50 -10.97 12.26
C GLU A 350 12.32 -11.23 11.31
N ILE A 351 11.38 -10.28 11.24
CA ILE A 351 10.34 -10.24 10.20
C ILE A 351 10.70 -9.14 9.21
N GLY A 352 11.19 -9.51 8.04
CA GLY A 352 11.78 -8.56 7.11
C GLY A 352 11.65 -8.95 5.64
N LYS A 353 12.05 -8.02 4.77
CA LYS A 353 12.07 -8.26 3.32
C LYS A 353 13.30 -9.05 2.91
N GLN A 354 13.10 -9.95 1.96
CA GLN A 354 14.14 -10.66 1.20
C GLN A 354 14.02 -10.30 -0.27
N PHE A 355 15.13 -10.34 -1.00
CA PHE A 355 15.20 -9.90 -2.40
C PHE A 355 15.85 -10.98 -3.26
N ARG A 356 15.08 -11.58 -4.17
CA ARG A 356 15.58 -12.61 -5.10
C ARG A 356 15.34 -12.17 -6.54
N ASN A 357 16.41 -12.15 -7.33
CA ASN A 357 16.41 -11.73 -8.72
C ASN A 357 16.03 -12.91 -9.62
N GLU A 358 14.80 -13.36 -9.44
CA GLU A 358 14.21 -14.53 -10.07
C GLU A 358 12.97 -14.13 -10.89
N SER A 359 12.37 -15.11 -11.57
CA SER A 359 11.15 -14.88 -12.35
C SER A 359 9.94 -14.63 -11.45
N ILE A 360 8.99 -13.84 -11.96
CA ILE A 360 7.72 -13.56 -11.27
C ILE A 360 6.68 -14.58 -11.73
N ASP A 361 6.01 -15.23 -10.79
CA ASP A 361 4.88 -16.15 -11.05
C ASP A 361 3.75 -15.98 -10.03
N LEU A 362 2.90 -17.01 -9.87
CA LEU A 362 1.77 -17.00 -8.93
C LEU A 362 2.19 -17.01 -7.46
N THR A 363 3.40 -17.48 -7.15
CA THR A 363 3.93 -17.67 -5.79
C THR A 363 5.25 -16.94 -5.53
N HIS A 364 5.85 -16.33 -6.55
CA HIS A 364 7.13 -15.62 -6.48
C HIS A 364 6.97 -14.14 -6.85
N ASN A 365 7.47 -13.27 -5.98
CA ASN A 365 7.63 -11.83 -6.22
C ASN A 365 9.07 -11.45 -5.85
N PRO A 366 9.73 -10.51 -6.57
CA PRO A 366 11.17 -10.27 -6.41
C PRO A 366 11.58 -9.74 -5.03
N GLU A 367 10.63 -9.10 -4.35
CA GLU A 367 10.71 -8.82 -2.92
C GLU A 367 9.55 -9.51 -2.19
N PHE A 368 9.84 -10.18 -1.09
CA PHE A 368 8.85 -10.91 -0.30
C PHE A 368 9.23 -10.84 1.19
N THR A 369 8.32 -11.21 2.08
CA THR A 369 8.49 -11.10 3.53
C THR A 369 8.67 -12.49 4.13
N THR A 370 9.76 -12.68 4.87
CA THR A 370 9.95 -13.87 5.72
C THR A 370 9.91 -13.48 7.19
N CYS A 371 9.55 -14.45 8.03
CA CYS A 371 9.96 -14.44 9.44
C CYS A 371 11.00 -15.53 9.59
N GLU A 372 12.17 -15.18 10.12
CA GLU A 372 13.23 -16.12 10.45
C GLU A 372 13.58 -16.01 11.93
N PHE A 373 13.72 -17.15 12.62
CA PHE A 373 14.13 -17.19 14.01
C PHE A 373 15.18 -18.26 14.25
N TYR A 374 16.02 -18.03 15.26
CA TYR A 374 17.08 -18.93 15.68
C TYR A 374 17.01 -19.12 17.19
N MET A 375 17.01 -20.37 17.61
CA MET A 375 16.80 -20.79 18.99
C MET A 375 17.94 -21.69 19.45
N ALA A 376 18.81 -21.15 20.32
CA ALA A 376 19.87 -21.91 20.94
C ALA A 376 19.30 -23.05 21.78
N PHE A 377 20.02 -24.17 21.77
CA PHE A 377 19.72 -25.45 22.41
C PHE A 377 18.47 -26.17 21.91
N ALA A 378 17.89 -25.74 20.78
CA ALA A 378 16.84 -26.45 20.08
C ALA A 378 17.40 -27.30 18.92
N ASP A 379 16.71 -28.39 18.57
CA ASP A 379 16.90 -29.15 17.34
C ASP A 379 15.65 -29.11 16.44
N TYR A 380 15.73 -29.67 15.24
CA TYR A 380 14.62 -29.67 14.29
C TYR A 380 13.32 -30.35 14.79
N ASN A 381 13.38 -31.23 15.79
CA ASN A 381 12.17 -31.81 16.40
C ASN A 381 11.44 -30.77 17.24
N ASP A 382 12.18 -30.01 18.06
CA ASP A 382 11.62 -28.89 18.83
C ASP A 382 10.97 -27.88 17.88
N LEU A 383 11.63 -27.61 16.74
CA LEU A 383 11.12 -26.71 15.72
C LEU A 383 9.85 -27.24 15.03
N MET A 384 9.72 -28.56 14.81
CA MET A 384 8.48 -29.15 14.27
C MET A 384 7.32 -28.96 15.26
N GLU A 385 7.53 -29.23 16.55
CA GLU A 385 6.51 -29.02 17.59
C GLU A 385 6.12 -27.53 17.69
N LEU A 386 7.11 -26.64 17.64
CA LEU A 386 6.90 -25.19 17.67
C LEU A 386 6.10 -24.71 16.45
N THR A 387 6.40 -25.26 15.27
CA THR A 387 5.68 -24.97 14.03
C THR A 387 4.22 -25.42 14.10
N GLU A 388 3.97 -26.64 14.61
CA GLU A 388 2.62 -27.17 14.84
C GLU A 388 1.81 -26.26 15.78
N GLN A 389 2.41 -25.84 16.90
CA GLN A 389 1.77 -24.94 17.88
C GLN A 389 1.48 -23.56 17.30
N MET A 390 2.47 -22.96 16.62
CA MET A 390 2.34 -21.62 16.04
C MET A 390 1.24 -21.58 14.98
N LEU A 391 1.29 -22.49 14.00
CA LEU A 391 0.38 -22.45 12.84
C LEU A 391 -1.03 -22.89 13.21
N SER A 392 -1.20 -23.96 13.99
CA SER A 392 -2.53 -24.42 14.41
C SER A 392 -3.22 -23.38 15.33
N GLY A 393 -2.45 -22.76 16.24
CA GLY A 393 -2.95 -21.68 17.10
C GLY A 393 -3.36 -20.44 16.30
N MET A 394 -2.56 -20.04 15.31
CA MET A 394 -2.85 -18.90 14.44
C MET A 394 -4.12 -19.12 13.63
N VAL A 395 -4.26 -20.29 12.99
CA VAL A 395 -5.46 -20.64 12.21
C VAL A 395 -6.69 -20.63 13.12
N LYS A 396 -6.58 -21.18 14.32
CA LYS A 396 -7.66 -21.16 15.31
C LYS A 396 -8.08 -19.75 15.71
N GLU A 397 -7.13 -18.87 15.99
CA GLU A 397 -7.42 -17.49 16.37
C GLU A 397 -8.06 -16.70 15.22
N LEU A 398 -7.56 -16.85 14.00
CA LEU A 398 -8.02 -16.06 12.86
C LEU A 398 -9.35 -16.54 12.28
N THR A 399 -9.64 -17.84 12.36
CA THR A 399 -10.78 -18.48 11.67
C THR A 399 -11.84 -19.02 12.63
N GLY A 400 -11.52 -19.15 13.92
CA GLY A 400 -12.38 -19.78 14.93
C GLY A 400 -12.30 -21.32 14.98
N GLY A 401 -11.51 -21.95 14.11
CA GLY A 401 -11.31 -23.40 14.06
C GLY A 401 -9.97 -23.79 13.42
N TYR A 402 -9.74 -25.07 13.17
CA TYR A 402 -8.46 -25.56 12.61
C TYR A 402 -8.49 -25.74 11.09
N THR A 403 -9.65 -25.55 10.46
CA THR A 403 -9.83 -25.84 9.03
C THR A 403 -9.99 -24.57 8.21
N VAL A 404 -9.37 -24.53 7.03
CA VAL A 404 -9.58 -23.45 6.04
C VAL A 404 -10.13 -24.02 4.73
N LYS A 405 -10.95 -23.23 4.05
CA LYS A 405 -11.41 -23.53 2.68
C LYS A 405 -10.52 -22.80 1.68
N TYR A 406 -10.07 -23.52 0.65
CA TYR A 406 -9.14 -22.99 -0.34
C TYR A 406 -9.45 -23.51 -1.74
N HIS A 407 -9.52 -22.62 -2.72
CA HIS A 407 -9.70 -22.96 -4.13
C HIS A 407 -8.36 -23.30 -4.80
N ALA A 408 -7.88 -24.52 -4.56
CA ALA A 408 -6.57 -24.97 -5.07
C ALA A 408 -6.45 -25.02 -6.59
N ASN A 409 -7.56 -25.32 -7.28
CA ASN A 409 -7.57 -25.58 -8.72
C ASN A 409 -8.31 -24.50 -9.52
N GLY A 410 -8.42 -23.29 -8.97
CA GLY A 410 -9.17 -22.18 -9.55
C GLY A 410 -10.52 -21.94 -8.87
N LEU A 411 -11.00 -20.70 -8.98
CA LEU A 411 -12.23 -20.21 -8.35
C LEU A 411 -13.51 -20.81 -8.97
N ASP A 412 -13.42 -21.47 -10.13
CA ASP A 412 -14.53 -22.16 -10.80
C ASP A 412 -14.73 -23.60 -10.29
N LYS A 413 -13.82 -24.12 -9.46
CA LYS A 413 -13.87 -25.46 -8.88
C LYS A 413 -14.34 -25.41 -7.44
N ASP A 414 -14.77 -26.56 -6.92
CA ASP A 414 -15.08 -26.67 -5.49
C ASP A 414 -13.83 -26.45 -4.64
N PRO A 415 -13.93 -25.70 -3.52
CA PRO A 415 -12.81 -25.50 -2.61
C PRO A 415 -12.47 -26.80 -1.88
N ILE A 416 -11.17 -27.04 -1.70
CA ILE A 416 -10.68 -28.08 -0.80
C ILE A 416 -10.79 -27.60 0.66
N THR A 417 -10.70 -28.55 1.59
CA THR A 417 -10.56 -28.28 3.02
C THR A 417 -9.15 -28.64 3.44
N ILE A 418 -8.43 -27.68 4.02
CA ILE A 418 -7.10 -27.89 4.57
C ILE A 418 -7.26 -27.90 6.09
N ASP A 419 -6.82 -28.98 6.74
CA ASP A 419 -6.92 -29.18 8.18
C ASP A 419 -5.56 -28.94 8.86
N PHE A 420 -5.50 -27.92 9.71
CA PHE A 420 -4.33 -27.55 10.53
C PHE A 420 -4.38 -28.13 11.94
N THR A 421 -5.15 -29.20 12.17
CA THR A 421 -5.13 -29.93 13.44
C THR A 421 -3.80 -30.69 13.60
N PRO A 422 -3.00 -30.44 14.66
CA PRO A 422 -1.77 -31.18 14.90
C PRO A 422 -2.06 -32.59 15.49
N PRO A 423 -1.13 -33.55 15.36
CA PRO A 423 0.20 -33.44 14.73
C PRO A 423 0.12 -33.47 13.20
N PHE A 424 1.03 -32.75 12.55
CA PHE A 424 1.16 -32.74 11.09
C PHE A 424 1.84 -34.01 10.61
N ARG A 425 1.49 -34.42 9.38
CA ARG A 425 2.07 -35.60 8.73
C ARG A 425 3.57 -35.38 8.54
N ARG A 426 4.39 -36.39 8.80
CA ARG A 426 5.86 -36.36 8.58
C ARG A 426 6.22 -37.39 7.51
N ILE A 427 7.05 -37.01 6.55
CA ILE A 427 7.41 -37.79 5.36
C ILE A 427 8.93 -37.74 5.20
N ASP A 428 9.61 -38.89 5.26
CA ASP A 428 11.04 -38.95 4.96
C ASP A 428 11.28 -38.79 3.45
N MET A 429 12.12 -37.82 3.08
CA MET A 429 12.28 -37.40 1.68
C MET A 429 12.73 -38.53 0.76
N ILE A 430 13.81 -39.23 1.13
CA ILE A 430 14.39 -40.25 0.24
C ILE A 430 13.58 -41.54 0.31
N GLU A 431 13.23 -42.00 1.51
CA GLU A 431 12.51 -43.26 1.69
C GLU A 431 11.12 -43.23 1.00
N GLU A 432 10.38 -42.13 1.14
CA GLU A 432 9.06 -42.02 0.50
C GLU A 432 9.18 -41.75 -1.00
N LEU A 433 10.22 -41.03 -1.47
CA LEU A 433 10.46 -40.86 -2.91
C LEU A 433 10.75 -42.21 -3.57
N GLU A 434 11.63 -43.03 -3.00
CA GLU A 434 11.95 -44.37 -3.49
C GLU A 434 10.69 -45.24 -3.57
N LYS A 435 9.87 -45.21 -2.52
CA LYS A 435 8.62 -45.97 -2.44
C LYS A 435 7.57 -45.50 -3.45
N MET A 436 7.33 -44.20 -3.55
CA MET A 436 6.29 -43.64 -4.44
C MET A 436 6.69 -43.71 -5.91
N ALA A 437 7.95 -43.42 -6.22
CA ALA A 437 8.46 -43.44 -7.58
C ALA A 437 9.00 -44.83 -7.99
N ASN A 438 8.95 -45.84 -7.11
CA ASN A 438 9.56 -47.16 -7.34
C ASN A 438 10.99 -47.05 -7.87
N LEU A 439 11.80 -46.23 -7.18
CA LEU A 439 13.20 -45.96 -7.46
C LEU A 439 14.09 -46.63 -6.40
N ASN A 440 15.34 -46.89 -6.77
CA ASN A 440 16.40 -47.34 -5.87
C ASN A 440 17.56 -46.36 -6.04
N ILE A 441 17.52 -45.25 -5.29
CA ILE A 441 18.47 -44.16 -5.45
C ILE A 441 19.80 -44.61 -4.84
N PRO A 442 20.94 -44.52 -5.57
CA PRO A 442 22.21 -44.92 -4.99
C PRO A 442 22.58 -44.05 -3.78
N LYS A 443 23.22 -44.66 -2.78
CA LYS A 443 23.49 -44.00 -1.48
C LYS A 443 24.49 -42.85 -1.57
N ASP A 444 25.46 -42.95 -2.48
CA ASP A 444 26.43 -41.87 -2.72
C ASP A 444 25.82 -40.82 -3.65
N LEU A 445 25.13 -39.85 -3.07
CA LEU A 445 24.44 -38.80 -3.82
C LEU A 445 25.39 -37.85 -4.56
N ALA A 446 26.68 -37.83 -4.21
CA ALA A 446 27.68 -36.99 -4.85
C ALA A 446 28.30 -37.64 -6.11
N SER A 447 28.03 -38.93 -6.36
CA SER A 447 28.63 -39.65 -7.49
C SER A 447 28.00 -39.27 -8.83
N GLU A 448 28.80 -39.36 -9.90
CA GLU A 448 28.31 -39.23 -11.29
C GLU A 448 27.27 -40.30 -11.63
N GLU A 449 27.38 -41.48 -11.02
CA GLU A 449 26.47 -42.61 -11.18
C GLU A 449 25.07 -42.24 -10.69
N THR A 450 24.97 -41.62 -9.51
CA THR A 450 23.70 -41.14 -8.96
C THR A 450 23.12 -40.01 -9.77
N ASN A 451 23.94 -39.06 -10.21
CA ASN A 451 23.48 -37.98 -11.07
C ASN A 451 22.83 -38.53 -12.35
N LYS A 452 23.52 -39.44 -13.05
CA LYS A 452 23.00 -40.09 -14.25
C LYS A 452 21.73 -40.89 -13.98
N TYR A 453 21.68 -41.63 -12.87
CA TYR A 453 20.48 -42.37 -12.45
C TYR A 453 19.26 -41.45 -12.29
N LEU A 454 19.45 -40.28 -11.67
CA LEU A 454 18.37 -39.31 -11.47
C LEU A 454 17.97 -38.60 -12.77
N ILE A 455 18.90 -38.35 -13.70
CA ILE A 455 18.57 -37.88 -15.05
C ILE A 455 17.66 -38.89 -15.75
N ASP A 456 18.05 -40.17 -15.74
CA ASP A 456 17.26 -41.25 -16.35
C ASP A 456 15.89 -41.39 -15.68
N ALA A 457 15.80 -41.20 -14.35
CA ALA A 457 14.55 -41.18 -13.61
C ALA A 457 13.66 -39.98 -14.01
N CYS A 458 14.21 -38.78 -14.12
CA CYS A 458 13.48 -37.60 -14.60
C CYS A 458 12.94 -37.82 -16.02
N VAL A 459 13.75 -38.39 -16.93
CA VAL A 459 13.31 -38.73 -18.30
C VAL A 459 12.20 -39.78 -18.28
N LYS A 460 12.34 -40.83 -17.46
CA LYS A 460 11.34 -41.90 -17.30
C LYS A 460 9.96 -41.36 -16.89
N TYR A 461 9.93 -40.35 -16.04
CA TYR A 461 8.70 -39.77 -15.50
C TYR A 461 8.28 -38.45 -16.16
N ASP A 462 8.91 -38.06 -17.27
CA ASP A 462 8.67 -36.78 -17.97
C ASP A 462 8.78 -35.55 -17.05
N VAL A 463 9.70 -35.61 -16.09
CA VAL A 463 10.00 -34.51 -15.16
C VAL A 463 11.08 -33.62 -15.78
N LYS A 464 10.73 -32.37 -16.07
CA LYS A 464 11.64 -31.41 -16.71
C LYS A 464 12.56 -30.75 -15.69
N CYS A 465 13.88 -30.94 -15.86
CA CYS A 465 14.92 -30.23 -15.13
C CYS A 465 15.78 -29.40 -16.10
N PRO A 466 15.62 -28.07 -16.16
CA PRO A 466 16.48 -27.20 -16.96
C PRO A 466 17.94 -27.25 -16.49
N PRO A 467 18.92 -27.09 -17.39
CA PRO A 467 20.34 -27.02 -17.03
C PRO A 467 20.63 -25.91 -16.00
N PRO A 468 21.62 -26.09 -15.10
CA PRO A 468 22.41 -27.32 -14.92
C PRO A 468 21.59 -28.45 -14.26
N GLN A 469 21.83 -29.71 -14.67
CA GLN A 469 21.14 -30.89 -14.13
C GLN A 469 21.94 -31.51 -12.98
N THR A 470 22.16 -30.73 -11.91
CA THR A 470 22.84 -31.20 -10.70
C THR A 470 21.96 -32.19 -9.94
N THR A 471 22.57 -33.08 -9.13
CA THR A 471 21.83 -34.06 -8.31
C THR A 471 20.78 -33.36 -7.43
N THR A 472 21.15 -32.22 -6.82
CA THR A 472 20.24 -31.38 -6.02
C THR A 472 19.01 -30.94 -6.79
N ARG A 473 19.17 -30.39 -8.00
CA ARG A 473 18.06 -29.90 -8.83
C ARG A 473 17.18 -31.04 -9.35
N LEU A 474 17.77 -32.20 -9.64
CA LEU A 474 17.03 -33.39 -10.08
C LEU A 474 16.18 -33.96 -8.93
N LEU A 475 16.74 -34.08 -7.72
CA LEU A 475 16.01 -34.51 -6.53
C LEU A 475 14.86 -33.55 -6.19
N ASP A 476 15.11 -32.24 -6.19
CA ASP A 476 14.09 -31.21 -6.02
C ASP A 476 12.91 -31.41 -6.99
N LYS A 477 13.19 -31.62 -8.27
CA LYS A 477 12.16 -31.81 -9.29
C LYS A 477 11.37 -33.12 -9.12
N LEU A 478 12.04 -34.19 -8.72
CA LEU A 478 11.38 -35.48 -8.43
C LEU A 478 10.52 -35.39 -7.16
N VAL A 479 11.00 -34.73 -6.11
CA VAL A 479 10.23 -34.49 -4.87
C VAL A 479 9.02 -33.62 -5.14
N GLY A 480 9.16 -32.55 -5.92
CA GLY A 480 8.05 -31.74 -6.39
C GLY A 480 6.98 -32.56 -7.11
N HIS A 481 7.40 -33.48 -7.97
CA HIS A 481 6.47 -34.32 -8.73
C HIS A 481 5.77 -35.39 -7.89
N PHE A 482 6.48 -36.06 -6.99
CA PHE A 482 5.96 -37.24 -6.28
C PHE A 482 5.47 -36.97 -4.87
N LEU A 483 6.15 -36.12 -4.10
CA LEU A 483 5.89 -35.92 -2.67
C LEU A 483 5.05 -34.67 -2.41
N GLU A 484 5.45 -33.52 -2.95
CA GLU A 484 4.77 -32.23 -2.72
C GLU A 484 3.31 -32.27 -3.18
N GLU A 485 3.03 -32.94 -4.30
CA GLU A 485 1.69 -33.17 -4.83
C GLU A 485 0.73 -33.87 -3.85
N THR A 486 1.26 -34.62 -2.87
CA THR A 486 0.47 -35.30 -1.83
C THR A 486 0.21 -34.45 -0.59
N CYS A 487 0.88 -33.31 -0.47
CA CYS A 487 0.87 -32.45 0.72
C CYS A 487 -0.31 -31.46 0.67
N VAL A 488 -1.54 -31.96 0.74
CA VAL A 488 -2.75 -31.12 0.80
C VAL A 488 -2.86 -30.45 2.18
N ASN A 489 -2.93 -31.25 3.23
CA ASN A 489 -2.82 -30.79 4.61
C ASN A 489 -1.36 -30.48 4.96
N PRO A 490 -1.11 -29.66 6.01
CA PRO A 490 0.24 -29.40 6.51
C PRO A 490 1.02 -30.70 6.70
N SER A 491 2.11 -30.83 5.96
CA SER A 491 2.95 -32.02 5.91
C SER A 491 4.42 -31.63 5.91
N PHE A 492 5.18 -32.16 6.87
CA PHE A 492 6.62 -32.03 6.92
C PHE A 492 7.27 -33.05 5.98
N ILE A 493 8.04 -32.57 5.01
CA ILE A 493 9.05 -33.41 4.34
C ILE A 493 10.34 -33.23 5.14
N ILE A 494 10.92 -34.33 5.61
CA ILE A 494 12.04 -34.34 6.57
C ILE A 494 13.25 -35.09 6.02
N ASN A 495 14.39 -34.86 6.66
CA ASN A 495 15.65 -35.57 6.44
C ASN A 495 16.25 -35.37 5.05
N HIS A 496 16.23 -34.13 4.56
CA HIS A 496 16.80 -33.79 3.26
C HIS A 496 18.30 -34.16 3.17
N PRO A 497 18.80 -34.57 2.00
CA PRO A 497 20.22 -34.81 1.77
C PRO A 497 21.13 -33.63 2.09
N GLU A 498 22.37 -33.93 2.50
CA GLU A 498 23.41 -32.93 2.76
C GLU A 498 23.72 -32.05 1.54
N ILE A 499 23.73 -32.64 0.33
CA ILE A 499 24.01 -31.92 -0.93
C ILE A 499 22.96 -30.84 -1.26
N MET A 500 21.77 -30.92 -0.65
CA MET A 500 20.69 -29.95 -0.83
C MET A 500 20.66 -28.90 0.30
N SER A 501 21.48 -29.08 1.34
CA SER A 501 21.30 -28.41 2.63
C SER A 501 22.65 -27.95 3.21
N PRO A 502 23.35 -27.02 2.53
CA PRO A 502 24.73 -26.67 2.85
C PRO A 502 24.92 -26.07 4.27
N LEU A 503 23.85 -25.54 4.86
CA LEU A 503 23.84 -24.92 6.19
C LEU A 503 23.20 -25.80 7.28
N ALA A 504 22.60 -26.94 6.92
CA ALA A 504 21.91 -27.82 7.87
C ALA A 504 22.84 -28.89 8.42
N LYS A 505 22.75 -29.18 9.73
CA LYS A 505 23.60 -30.20 10.38
C LYS A 505 23.28 -31.59 9.86
N TRP A 506 24.31 -32.43 9.73
CA TRP A 506 24.16 -33.84 9.36
C TRP A 506 23.24 -34.57 10.33
N HIS A 507 22.51 -35.57 9.83
CA HIS A 507 21.56 -36.34 10.61
C HIS A 507 22.29 -37.22 11.64
N ARG A 508 21.83 -37.22 12.89
CA ARG A 508 22.49 -37.95 13.99
C ARG A 508 22.62 -39.47 13.81
N SER A 509 21.76 -40.07 12.97
CA SER A 509 21.71 -41.54 12.77
C SER A 509 21.60 -41.99 11.31
N LYS A 510 21.51 -41.08 10.33
CA LYS A 510 21.31 -41.40 8.90
C LYS A 510 22.38 -40.70 8.06
N PRO A 511 23.55 -41.33 7.84
CA PRO A 511 24.66 -40.71 7.11
C PRO A 511 24.25 -40.21 5.72
N GLY A 512 24.69 -39.02 5.34
CA GLY A 512 24.38 -38.39 4.05
C GLY A 512 23.09 -37.56 4.03
N LEU A 513 22.30 -37.60 5.11
CA LEU A 513 21.11 -36.77 5.30
C LEU A 513 21.37 -35.68 6.34
N THR A 514 20.43 -34.73 6.47
CA THR A 514 20.46 -33.64 7.45
C THR A 514 19.26 -33.65 8.36
N GLU A 515 19.34 -32.97 9.50
CA GLU A 515 18.19 -32.70 10.37
C GLU A 515 17.45 -31.46 9.86
N ARG A 516 16.83 -31.60 8.67
CA ARG A 516 16.06 -30.56 8.00
C ARG A 516 14.62 -30.99 7.83
N PHE A 517 13.71 -30.02 7.86
CA PHE A 517 12.37 -30.19 7.35
C PHE A 517 11.93 -28.98 6.52
N GLU A 518 11.01 -29.26 5.60
CA GLU A 518 10.19 -28.27 4.93
C GLU A 518 8.73 -28.58 5.21
N LEU A 519 7.94 -27.54 5.51
CA LEU A 519 6.50 -27.68 5.65
C LEU A 519 5.82 -27.32 4.32
N PHE A 520 5.01 -28.24 3.82
CA PHE A 520 4.17 -28.04 2.65
C PHE A 520 2.70 -27.94 3.06
N VAL A 521 1.98 -26.99 2.45
CA VAL A 521 0.53 -26.86 2.58
C VAL A 521 -0.06 -26.60 1.20
N ASN A 522 -1.06 -27.39 0.81
CA ASN A 522 -1.60 -27.38 -0.54
C ASN A 522 -0.49 -27.38 -1.62
N LYS A 523 0.44 -28.35 -1.52
CA LYS A 523 1.52 -28.58 -2.48
C LYS A 523 2.54 -27.44 -2.62
N HIS A 524 2.51 -26.47 -1.72
CA HIS A 524 3.44 -25.36 -1.71
C HIS A 524 4.21 -25.32 -0.40
N GLU A 525 5.53 -25.19 -0.52
CA GLU A 525 6.40 -24.95 0.62
C GLU A 525 6.01 -23.62 1.28
N VAL A 526 5.83 -23.65 2.60
CA VAL A 526 5.57 -22.45 3.41
C VAL A 526 6.70 -22.17 4.38
N CYS A 527 7.43 -23.20 4.82
CA CYS A 527 8.48 -23.11 5.84
C CYS A 527 9.65 -24.02 5.49
N ASN A 528 10.85 -23.59 5.83
CA ASN A 528 12.09 -24.38 5.81
C ASN A 528 12.82 -24.20 7.14
N ALA A 529 13.34 -25.28 7.72
CA ALA A 529 13.97 -25.26 9.03
C ALA A 529 14.92 -26.43 9.24
N TYR A 530 15.91 -26.26 10.11
CA TYR A 530 16.88 -27.32 10.40
C TYR A 530 17.60 -27.11 11.73
N THR A 531 18.19 -28.20 12.23
CA THR A 531 19.29 -28.09 13.20
C THR A 531 20.48 -27.43 12.49
N GLU A 532 21.00 -26.35 13.05
CA GLU A 532 22.04 -25.53 12.43
C GLU A 532 23.40 -26.23 12.41
N LEU A 533 24.08 -26.18 11.27
CA LEU A 533 25.48 -26.60 11.19
C LEU A 533 26.35 -25.62 11.99
N ASN A 534 26.96 -26.12 13.05
CA ASN A 534 27.80 -25.34 13.94
C ASN A 534 29.26 -25.83 13.99
N ASP A 535 29.66 -26.74 13.09
CA ASP A 535 31.06 -27.12 12.90
C ASP A 535 31.69 -26.22 11.81
N PRO A 536 32.63 -25.33 12.16
CA PRO A 536 33.21 -24.38 11.20
C PRO A 536 34.07 -25.05 10.12
N VAL A 537 34.67 -26.21 10.41
CA VAL A 537 35.51 -26.93 9.44
C VAL A 537 34.62 -27.53 8.35
N VAL A 538 33.52 -28.17 8.75
CA VAL A 538 32.54 -28.72 7.82
C VAL A 538 31.83 -27.60 7.05
N GLN A 539 31.47 -26.50 7.72
CA GLN A 539 30.81 -25.37 7.06
C GLN A 539 31.69 -24.76 5.95
N ARG A 540 32.98 -24.59 6.22
CA ARG A 540 33.95 -24.08 5.22
C ARG A 540 34.10 -25.04 4.04
N GLN A 541 34.13 -26.35 4.31
CA GLN A 541 34.14 -27.37 3.25
C GLN A 541 32.89 -27.26 2.36
N ARG A 542 31.70 -27.11 2.95
CA ARG A 542 30.44 -26.98 2.21
C ARG A 542 30.36 -25.71 1.38
N PHE A 543 30.90 -24.59 1.88
CA PHE A 543 31.03 -23.38 1.06
C PHE A 543 32.03 -23.56 -0.10
N ALA A 544 33.12 -24.29 0.11
CA ALA A 544 34.06 -24.59 -0.96
C ALA A 544 33.41 -25.45 -2.06
N ASP A 545 32.54 -26.38 -1.68
CA ASP A 545 31.78 -27.20 -2.64
C ASP A 545 30.71 -26.38 -3.39
N GLN A 546 29.97 -25.51 -2.69
CA GLN A 546 29.06 -24.54 -3.32
C GLN A 546 29.77 -23.61 -4.30
N LEU A 547 31.01 -23.19 -3.98
CA LEU A 547 31.82 -22.37 -4.89
C LEU A 547 32.18 -23.13 -6.18
N LYS A 548 32.43 -24.45 -6.11
CA LYS A 548 32.66 -25.28 -7.30
C LYS A 548 31.40 -25.41 -8.16
N ASP A 549 30.23 -25.56 -7.55
CA ASP A 549 28.95 -25.59 -8.26
C ASP A 549 28.70 -24.26 -8.99
N ARG A 550 29.00 -23.15 -8.31
CA ARG A 550 28.93 -21.81 -8.92
C ARG A 550 29.88 -21.63 -10.11
N GLN A 551 31.12 -22.12 -9.99
CA GLN A 551 32.09 -22.12 -11.09
C GLN A 551 31.64 -22.99 -12.28
N SER A 552 30.78 -23.97 -12.01
CA SER A 552 30.17 -24.86 -13.01
C SER A 552 28.89 -24.29 -13.63
N GLY A 553 28.51 -23.06 -13.28
CA GLY A 553 27.40 -22.31 -13.89
C GLY A 553 26.11 -22.25 -13.06
N ASP A 554 26.15 -22.65 -11.78
CA ASP A 554 25.03 -22.45 -10.86
C ASP A 554 25.03 -21.02 -10.28
N ASP A 555 24.23 -20.14 -10.88
CA ASP A 555 24.10 -18.73 -10.46
C ASP A 555 23.43 -18.54 -9.08
N GLU A 556 22.80 -19.59 -8.53
CA GLU A 556 22.10 -19.56 -7.23
C GLU A 556 22.99 -20.05 -6.07
N ALA A 557 24.10 -20.71 -6.37
CA ALA A 557 25.01 -21.27 -5.37
C ALA A 557 25.67 -20.18 -4.50
N MET A 558 25.81 -20.50 -3.21
CA MET A 558 26.30 -19.56 -2.20
C MET A 558 27.78 -19.20 -2.43
N ALA A 559 28.15 -17.97 -2.04
CA ALA A 559 29.55 -17.59 -1.92
C ALA A 559 30.13 -18.01 -0.56
N LEU A 560 31.45 -18.18 -0.50
CA LEU A 560 32.17 -18.40 0.74
C LEU A 560 32.20 -17.11 1.58
N ASP A 561 31.68 -17.18 2.80
CA ASP A 561 31.77 -16.10 3.79
C ASP A 561 32.71 -16.49 4.93
N GLU A 562 33.95 -16.01 4.87
CA GLU A 562 34.95 -16.26 5.91
C GLU A 562 34.67 -15.51 7.21
N THR A 563 33.92 -14.40 7.17
CA THR A 563 33.52 -13.68 8.39
C THR A 563 32.57 -14.54 9.20
N PHE A 564 31.58 -15.13 8.53
CA PHE A 564 30.65 -16.07 9.14
C PHE A 564 31.36 -17.34 9.66
N CYS A 565 32.26 -17.93 8.88
CA CYS A 565 33.05 -19.07 9.36
C CYS A 565 33.89 -18.72 10.60
N THR A 566 34.48 -17.52 10.63
CA THR A 566 35.21 -17.02 11.81
C THR A 566 34.28 -16.91 13.02
N ALA A 567 33.05 -16.43 12.85
CA ALA A 567 32.08 -16.39 13.95
C ALA A 567 31.75 -17.80 14.48
N LEU A 568 31.58 -18.79 13.60
CA LEU A 568 31.38 -20.19 14.03
C LEU A 568 32.57 -20.73 14.83
N GLU A 569 33.80 -20.29 14.55
CA GLU A 569 35.01 -20.67 15.30
C GLU A 569 35.03 -20.11 16.73
N TYR A 570 34.34 -19.00 17.01
CA TYR A 570 34.10 -18.54 18.38
C TYR A 570 33.07 -19.37 19.14
N GLY A 571 32.31 -20.22 18.43
CA GLY A 571 31.42 -21.22 19.00
C GLY A 571 29.95 -20.85 18.87
N LEU A 572 29.28 -21.38 17.83
CA LEU A 572 27.82 -21.41 17.75
C LEU A 572 27.30 -22.57 18.60
N PRO A 573 26.47 -22.35 19.65
CA PRO A 573 25.84 -23.44 20.38
C PRO A 573 24.97 -24.31 19.45
N PRO A 574 24.65 -25.56 19.83
CA PRO A 574 23.60 -26.32 19.14
C PRO A 574 22.35 -25.44 19.02
N THR A 575 21.86 -25.21 17.81
CA THR A 575 20.82 -24.20 17.53
C THR A 575 19.86 -24.78 16.50
N GLY A 576 18.58 -24.45 16.62
CA GLY A 576 17.59 -24.69 15.57
C GLY A 576 17.25 -23.37 14.88
N GLY A 577 17.29 -23.34 13.56
CA GLY A 577 16.86 -22.19 12.76
C GLY A 577 15.65 -22.52 11.89
N TRP A 578 14.84 -21.50 11.64
CA TRP A 578 13.53 -21.64 11.03
C TRP A 578 13.19 -20.41 10.21
N GLY A 579 12.59 -20.60 9.04
CA GLY A 579 12.10 -19.53 8.17
C GLY A 579 10.75 -19.84 7.54
N ILE A 580 9.84 -18.87 7.52
CA ILE A 580 8.52 -18.98 6.90
C ILE A 580 8.25 -17.85 5.91
N GLY A 581 7.62 -18.17 4.78
CA GLY A 581 7.12 -17.20 3.82
C GLY A 581 5.78 -16.60 4.26
N ILE A 582 5.77 -15.36 4.74
CA ILE A 582 4.56 -14.67 5.21
C ILE A 582 3.55 -14.49 4.08
N ASP A 583 4.02 -14.24 2.87
CA ASP A 583 3.17 -14.05 1.69
C ASP A 583 2.39 -15.33 1.35
N ARG A 584 3.07 -16.47 1.24
CA ARG A 584 2.44 -17.77 0.96
C ARG A 584 1.48 -18.19 2.08
N LEU A 585 1.85 -17.97 3.34
CA LEU A 585 0.97 -18.22 4.48
C LEU A 585 -0.30 -17.36 4.41
N THR A 586 -0.16 -16.07 4.07
CA THR A 586 -1.30 -15.18 3.89
C THR A 586 -2.17 -15.61 2.71
N MET A 587 -1.57 -16.08 1.61
CA MET A 587 -2.32 -16.60 0.45
C MET A 587 -3.27 -17.73 0.85
N LEU A 588 -2.78 -18.71 1.63
CA LEU A 588 -3.57 -19.84 2.11
C LEU A 588 -4.74 -19.39 3.01
N LEU A 589 -4.46 -18.51 3.97
CA LEU A 589 -5.47 -18.00 4.93
C LEU A 589 -6.52 -17.09 4.29
N THR A 590 -6.22 -16.58 3.11
CA THR A 590 -7.06 -15.63 2.39
C THR A 590 -7.59 -16.18 1.08
N ASP A 591 -7.51 -17.49 0.82
CA ASP A 591 -8.02 -18.11 -0.41
C ASP A 591 -7.54 -17.38 -1.70
N SER A 592 -6.23 -17.06 -1.74
CA SER A 592 -5.61 -16.31 -2.83
C SER A 592 -4.63 -17.18 -3.61
N GLN A 593 -4.94 -17.50 -4.87
CA GLN A 593 -4.10 -18.35 -5.73
C GLN A 593 -2.92 -17.58 -6.36
N ASN A 594 -2.87 -16.26 -6.17
CA ASN A 594 -1.84 -15.38 -6.71
C ASN A 594 -1.30 -14.46 -5.61
N ILE A 595 0.02 -14.46 -5.42
CA ILE A 595 0.74 -13.64 -4.44
C ILE A 595 0.46 -12.14 -4.58
N LYS A 596 0.09 -11.68 -5.78
CA LYS A 596 -0.30 -10.28 -6.06
C LYS A 596 -1.56 -9.83 -5.32
N GLU A 597 -2.41 -10.76 -4.88
CA GLU A 597 -3.58 -10.45 -4.05
C GLU A 597 -3.18 -10.04 -2.62
N VAL A 598 -2.07 -10.58 -2.10
CA VAL A 598 -1.63 -10.36 -0.71
C VAL A 598 -0.48 -9.35 -0.59
N LEU A 599 -0.09 -8.73 -1.70
CA LEU A 599 0.88 -7.63 -1.77
C LEU A 599 0.16 -6.34 -2.15
N LEU A 600 0.35 -5.26 -1.36
CA LEU A 600 -0.29 -3.98 -1.64
C LEU A 600 0.12 -3.45 -3.02
N PHE A 601 1.41 -3.51 -3.32
CA PHE A 601 2.00 -3.08 -4.59
C PHE A 601 2.92 -4.18 -5.12
N PRO A 602 2.38 -5.21 -5.79
CA PRO A 602 3.21 -6.27 -6.35
C PRO A 602 4.07 -5.74 -7.49
N ALA A 603 5.19 -6.41 -7.78
CA ALA A 603 5.98 -6.08 -8.96
C ALA A 603 5.18 -6.40 -10.23
N MET A 604 5.13 -5.43 -11.14
CA MET A 604 4.44 -5.53 -12.42
C MET A 604 5.42 -5.19 -13.54
N LYS A 605 5.32 -5.86 -14.69
CA LYS A 605 6.06 -5.45 -15.89
C LYS A 605 5.71 -3.99 -16.21
N PRO A 606 6.65 -3.12 -16.62
CA PRO A 606 6.29 -1.77 -17.08
C PRO A 606 5.27 -1.84 -18.22
N GLN A 607 4.36 -0.87 -18.28
CA GLN A 607 3.58 -0.64 -19.49
C GLN A 607 4.48 0.13 -20.47
N ASP A 608 4.42 -0.18 -21.75
CA ASP A 608 5.06 0.64 -22.77
C ASP A 608 4.57 2.08 -22.58
N GLU A 609 5.49 3.04 -22.47
CA GLU A 609 5.09 4.44 -22.42
C GLU A 609 4.22 4.73 -23.66
N PRO A 610 2.96 5.19 -23.49
CA PRO A 610 2.22 5.65 -24.64
C PRO A 610 3.06 6.74 -25.30
N PRO A 611 3.27 6.72 -26.63
CA PRO A 611 4.02 7.77 -27.29
C PRO A 611 3.39 9.09 -26.87
N THR A 612 4.20 9.99 -26.31
CA THR A 612 3.78 11.32 -25.88
C THR A 612 3.02 12.00 -27.03
N LYS A 613 1.69 11.80 -27.07
CA LYS A 613 0.81 12.48 -28.01
C LYS A 613 0.78 13.90 -27.51
N GLY A 614 1.48 14.77 -28.23
CA GLY A 614 1.43 16.22 -28.21
C GLY A 614 1.02 16.82 -26.87
N THR A 615 2.00 17.33 -26.13
CA THR A 615 1.80 18.40 -25.15
C THR A 615 0.58 19.24 -25.52
N VAL A 616 -0.48 19.14 -24.72
CA VAL A 616 -1.55 20.14 -24.73
C VAL A 616 -0.85 21.47 -24.41
N SER A 617 -0.69 22.30 -25.44
CA SER A 617 0.07 23.54 -25.46
C SER A 617 -0.58 24.68 -24.64
N GLY A 618 -1.14 24.33 -23.48
CA GLY A 618 -1.76 25.27 -22.53
C GLY A 618 -1.40 25.02 -21.06
N LEU A 619 -0.83 23.87 -20.69
CA LEU A 619 -0.47 23.57 -19.29
C LEU A 619 1.02 23.80 -18.96
N GLY A 620 1.89 23.84 -19.97
CA GLY A 620 3.33 24.10 -19.78
C GLY A 620 3.64 25.50 -19.24
N ASN A 621 2.77 26.49 -19.47
CA ASN A 621 3.01 27.87 -19.04
C ASN A 621 2.52 28.21 -17.62
N LEU A 622 1.70 27.36 -16.97
CA LEU A 622 1.25 27.60 -15.59
C LEU A 622 2.14 26.93 -14.53
N LEU A 623 2.84 25.85 -14.88
CA LEU A 623 3.71 25.13 -13.94
C LEU A 623 5.09 25.79 -13.78
N HIS A 624 5.53 26.58 -14.76
CA HIS A 624 6.85 27.21 -14.73
C HIS A 624 6.92 28.49 -13.89
N THR A 625 5.78 29.06 -13.50
CA THR A 625 5.72 30.34 -12.77
C THR A 625 5.62 30.21 -11.25
N TYR A 626 5.37 29.02 -10.69
CA TYR A 626 5.04 28.89 -9.26
C TYR A 626 5.93 27.95 -8.43
N PHE A 627 6.88 27.20 -9.00
CA PHE A 627 7.60 26.17 -8.21
C PHE A 627 9.11 26.04 -8.37
N LEU A 628 9.81 26.97 -9.02
CA LEU A 628 11.28 27.00 -8.95
C LEU A 628 11.79 28.44 -8.80
N PRO A 629 12.58 28.77 -7.78
CA PRO A 629 13.34 30.02 -7.79
C PRO A 629 14.35 29.97 -8.95
N PRO A 630 14.66 31.10 -9.59
CA PRO A 630 15.58 31.14 -10.73
C PRO A 630 16.99 30.61 -10.32
N PRO A 631 17.74 30.02 -11.27
CA PRO A 631 19.02 29.34 -11.02
C PRO A 631 20.19 30.29 -10.77
N SER A 632 19.99 31.36 -9.99
CA SER A 632 21.02 32.36 -9.65
C SER A 632 21.34 32.45 -8.15
N ARG A 633 20.80 31.56 -7.30
CA ARG A 633 21.07 31.56 -5.84
C ARG A 633 22.17 30.60 -5.35
N TYR A 634 22.89 29.92 -6.24
CA TYR A 634 24.04 29.08 -5.83
C TYR A 634 25.32 29.85 -5.47
N LEU A 635 25.35 31.18 -5.65
CA LEU A 635 26.50 32.02 -5.28
C LEU A 635 26.43 32.62 -3.86
N ALA A 636 25.33 32.41 -3.11
CA ALA A 636 25.15 33.00 -1.79
C ALA A 636 25.68 32.14 -0.63
N VAL A 637 25.86 30.83 -0.83
CA VAL A 637 26.31 29.90 0.23
C VAL A 637 27.81 30.10 0.53
N ASP A 638 28.61 30.44 -0.48
CA ASP A 638 30.06 30.63 -0.30
C ASP A 638 30.42 31.96 0.41
N LYS A 639 29.58 33.00 0.28
CA LYS A 639 29.75 34.26 1.04
C LYS A 639 29.28 34.15 2.49
N PHE A 640 28.26 33.35 2.78
CA PHE A 640 27.75 33.18 4.14
C PHE A 640 28.68 32.30 5.00
N SER A 641 29.27 31.25 4.41
CA SER A 641 30.32 30.43 5.03
C SER A 641 31.57 31.26 5.37
N LYS A 642 32.05 32.09 4.43
CA LYS A 642 33.19 33.00 4.67
C LYS A 642 32.89 34.09 5.70
N PHE A 643 31.64 34.53 5.83
CA PHE A 643 31.23 35.49 6.85
C PHE A 643 31.18 34.85 8.25
N LEU A 644 30.63 33.64 8.39
CA LEU A 644 30.59 32.90 9.66
C LEU A 644 31.99 32.55 10.19
N VAL A 645 32.90 32.12 9.31
CA VAL A 645 34.31 31.86 9.69
C VAL A 645 35.01 33.14 10.15
N LYS A 646 34.69 34.29 9.56
CA LYS A 646 35.27 35.59 9.95
C LYS A 646 34.70 36.11 11.26
N VAL A 647 33.42 35.87 11.54
CA VAL A 647 32.77 36.22 12.83
C VAL A 647 33.29 35.33 13.95
N TYR A 648 33.50 34.03 13.70
CA TYR A 648 34.04 33.10 14.70
C TYR A 648 35.50 33.41 15.08
N LYS A 649 36.32 33.87 14.12
CA LYS A 649 37.71 34.26 14.36
C LYS A 649 37.84 35.58 15.14
N VAL A 650 36.91 36.52 14.93
CA VAL A 650 36.87 37.80 15.67
C VAL A 650 36.34 37.64 17.10
N TYR A 651 35.52 36.61 17.37
CA TYR A 651 35.01 36.34 18.71
C TYR A 651 36.03 35.65 19.64
N ASN A 652 36.98 34.87 19.07
CA ASN A 652 37.99 34.13 19.85
C ASN A 652 39.32 34.87 20.10
N GLU A 653 39.51 36.09 19.58
CA GLU A 653 40.75 36.87 19.76
C GLU A 653 40.62 38.04 20.75
N ARG A 654 39.56 38.11 21.56
CA ARG A 654 39.40 39.16 22.59
C ARG A 654 38.90 38.62 23.92
N THR A 655 39.80 38.02 24.71
CA THR A 655 40.09 38.40 26.11
C THR A 655 41.00 37.34 26.77
N PRO A 656 42.14 37.73 27.38
CA PRO A 656 42.83 36.95 28.39
C PRO A 656 42.34 37.38 29.78
N VAL A 657 41.92 36.44 30.63
CA VAL A 657 41.81 36.72 32.07
C VAL A 657 42.21 35.48 32.87
N ASP A 658 43.29 35.67 33.64
CA ASP A 658 43.78 34.85 34.73
C ASP A 658 42.69 34.50 35.76
N HIS A 659 42.62 33.23 36.16
CA HIS A 659 42.73 32.75 37.56
C HIS A 659 42.54 31.24 37.66
#